data_AF-A0A2N2ECP6-F1
#
_entry.id   AF-A0A2N2ECP6-F1
#
_cell.length_a   1.000
_cell.length_b   1.000
_cell.length_c   1.000
_cell.angle_alpha   90.00
_cell.angle_beta   90.00
_cell.angle_gamma   90.00
#
_symmetry.space_group_name_H-M   'P 1'
#
loop_
_entity.id
_entity.type
_entity.pdbx_description
1 polymer ?
#
loop_
_entity_poly.entity_id
_entity_poly.type
_entity_poly.pdbx_seq_one_letter_code
_entity_poly.pdbx_strand_id
1 'polypeptide(L)'
;MDDTGMYYISFHSEATTIGNGIEFSIDGTSNMINIEISGTATYSLVIFEGQVSSNWVPLSAVNLTTRNSASQTIGKNEVWQVDLTGFAKFRCRIGAVTGGSLSVNGYVWEKAQEKIARELADDEDINMSIKKDGISVENNASEINFTGGGITVIKVSEGKVEANVASTSGNYTLPVATSAVLGGVKQGNNVIIDGSGVMNVATPYTHPTKHTADIILQDSNNRFVTDIEKSVWSQKQDALPDKATHAGLALIVNHTEDGYEYSGLDGGEILPNKTGNAGKALIVNGTEDGFEYGALSSGAQDLTIIQNQLKWLTYDLKAFGCLGNDTNEAALVASVITAMPPFATLHVPYGTFNLNGSTLIINKPMTIIGGGKLKNGKILISNTSHIKMSGINTEAFYLEINNSSDVKIIGCTFYNLTKDVTGFITMNTSCSDIDIYDNKFSDIKYVTSYTTYGCAIKIEITSKTISDLRIKRNEMYNIHGPAAIWMGGSGTSEFNRITIQGNKIHHTGSFAIEFFQLSLISFKECIIDSNEIYDIGAIRTLSFGNGCGGIFVNSATALDIIVTNNVLKRITECGIEGSFKLVANNYIEDTGCDQLHRPITDSSSIYDGGQNIINNVIVNPGQHGGVYYFSNGKIVDKNYCGNIIRNTFIAWKGNTTYVLEDLVVSDNRWYVCKQAGISANSMLKGTGANIVDGTCKWDYKKPFAKLGISLNAIGGIENIAFKDNVAFEIETCLSSSAWNKNITISGNVHQCNMVSKYAYFGGYGGRICDGLIYEKPHFSSNNVPTTGSWRSGDMVYHSAPIVSGYIGWICINSGTFGTLSSITGNVDNGGTVMTVNNATGLHVGDMIFIVGIQGSRYVMTISGNAITLNYPVTSTVRNAVVSYVAPVFKGFGLIQA
;
A
#
# COMPACT_ATOMS: atom_id res chain seq x y z
N MET A 1 15.98 15.64 -11.80
CA MET A 1 14.79 14.79 -11.97
C MET A 1 13.60 15.49 -11.31
N ASP A 2 12.36 15.22 -11.76
CA ASP A 2 11.16 15.64 -11.02
C ASP A 2 10.87 14.64 -9.89
N ASP A 3 10.07 15.05 -8.89
CA ASP A 3 9.75 14.25 -7.70
C ASP A 3 8.91 12.97 -7.99
N THR A 4 8.68 12.60 -9.26
CA THR A 4 7.71 11.56 -9.64
C THR A 4 8.27 10.14 -9.67
N GLY A 5 9.60 9.96 -9.59
CA GLY A 5 10.22 8.62 -9.66
C GLY A 5 10.21 7.99 -11.06
N MET A 6 10.10 8.82 -12.10
CA MET A 6 10.20 8.38 -13.49
C MET A 6 11.60 8.64 -14.06
N TYR A 7 12.16 7.63 -14.73
CA TYR A 7 13.41 7.76 -15.48
C TYR A 7 13.09 8.19 -16.91
N TYR A 8 13.57 9.37 -17.30
CA TYR A 8 13.33 9.97 -18.62
C TYR A 8 14.51 9.73 -19.57
N ILE A 9 14.20 9.40 -20.82
CA ILE A 9 15.17 9.19 -21.89
C ILE A 9 14.78 10.11 -23.04
N SER A 10 15.69 10.95 -23.51
CA SER A 10 15.48 11.69 -24.75
C SER A 10 16.04 10.87 -25.92
N PHE A 11 15.19 10.27 -26.74
CA PHE A 11 15.62 9.54 -27.94
C PHE A 11 16.06 10.51 -29.04
N HIS A 12 15.31 11.61 -29.19
CA HIS A 12 15.59 12.73 -30.09
C HIS A 12 15.15 14.02 -29.42
N SER A 13 15.95 15.08 -29.55
CA SER A 13 15.61 16.42 -29.08
C SER A 13 15.63 17.38 -30.26
N GLU A 14 14.47 17.96 -30.58
CA GLU A 14 14.25 18.93 -31.67
C GLU A 14 14.88 18.52 -33.01
N ALA A 15 14.85 17.23 -33.34
CA ALA A 15 15.50 16.69 -34.53
C ALA A 15 14.84 17.21 -35.82
N THR A 16 15.67 17.71 -36.74
CA THR A 16 15.26 18.21 -38.07
C THR A 16 15.74 17.30 -39.22
N THR A 17 16.41 16.19 -38.89
CA THR A 17 16.89 15.18 -39.84
C THR A 17 16.55 13.77 -39.36
N ILE A 18 16.65 12.79 -40.26
CA ILE A 18 16.43 11.38 -39.91
C ILE A 18 17.57 10.85 -39.03
N GLY A 19 17.27 9.89 -38.16
CA GLY A 19 18.28 9.32 -37.27
C GLY A 19 17.74 8.17 -36.41
N ASN A 20 18.64 7.30 -35.94
CA ASN A 20 18.29 6.12 -35.16
C ASN A 20 17.85 6.43 -33.73
N GLY A 21 18.22 7.60 -33.20
CA GLY A 21 18.00 7.96 -31.80
C GLY A 21 18.98 7.27 -30.85
N ILE A 22 18.94 7.68 -29.59
CA ILE A 22 19.68 7.03 -28.51
C ILE A 22 19.13 5.61 -28.27
N GLU A 23 20.00 4.63 -28.04
CA GLU A 23 19.58 3.27 -27.70
C GLU A 23 19.32 3.17 -26.19
N PHE A 24 18.18 2.59 -25.82
CA PHE A 24 17.83 2.25 -24.45
C PHE A 24 18.11 0.76 -24.19
N SER A 25 18.96 0.45 -23.22
CA SER A 25 19.23 -0.93 -22.80
C SER A 25 18.11 -1.47 -21.91
N ILE A 26 17.64 -2.68 -22.21
CA ILE A 26 16.58 -3.34 -21.45
C ILE A 26 17.26 -4.31 -20.48
N ASP A 27 17.24 -3.98 -19.18
CA ASP A 27 17.93 -4.71 -18.11
C ASP A 27 17.03 -5.71 -17.35
N GLY A 28 15.82 -5.96 -17.87
CA GLY A 28 14.85 -6.90 -17.29
C GLY A 28 14.06 -6.34 -16.10
N THR A 29 14.23 -5.06 -15.75
CA THR A 29 13.48 -4.43 -14.65
C THR A 29 12.24 -3.67 -15.11
N SER A 30 12.24 -3.20 -16.36
CA SER A 30 11.18 -2.42 -17.00
C SER A 30 10.75 -3.06 -18.32
N ASN A 31 9.60 -3.72 -18.32
CA ASN A 31 9.05 -4.37 -19.52
C ASN A 31 8.18 -3.43 -20.37
N MET A 32 7.92 -2.22 -19.90
CA MET A 32 7.07 -1.25 -20.58
C MET A 32 7.75 0.13 -20.62
N ILE A 33 7.68 0.81 -21.76
CA ILE A 33 8.09 2.21 -21.91
C ILE A 33 6.98 3.02 -22.56
N ASN A 34 6.75 4.23 -22.04
CA ASN A 34 5.88 5.19 -22.70
C ASN A 34 6.74 6.17 -23.51
N ILE A 35 6.31 6.50 -24.72
CA ILE A 35 7.00 7.35 -25.69
C ILE A 35 6.10 8.54 -26.00
N GLU A 36 6.56 9.73 -25.68
CA GLU A 36 5.95 11.00 -26.04
C GLU A 36 6.61 11.57 -27.29
N ILE A 37 5.79 11.94 -28.27
CA ILE A 37 6.22 12.53 -29.52
C ILE A 37 5.63 13.93 -29.61
N SER A 38 6.49 14.94 -29.74
CA SER A 38 6.09 16.36 -29.84
C SER A 38 6.95 17.08 -30.87
N GLY A 39 6.50 18.24 -31.37
CA GLY A 39 7.29 19.05 -32.30
C GLY A 39 6.48 19.85 -33.30
N THR A 40 7.19 20.55 -34.18
CA THR A 40 6.64 21.49 -35.18
C THR A 40 6.67 20.95 -36.61
N ALA A 41 7.40 19.86 -36.87
CA ALA A 41 7.60 19.30 -38.21
C ALA A 41 6.29 19.07 -38.94
N THR A 42 6.03 19.68 -40.10
CA THR A 42 4.79 19.44 -40.88
C THR A 42 4.52 17.96 -41.20
N TYR A 43 5.56 17.16 -41.42
CA TYR A 43 5.50 15.70 -41.59
C TYR A 43 6.58 15.03 -40.75
N SER A 44 6.25 13.91 -40.12
CA SER A 44 7.15 13.08 -39.32
C SER A 44 6.82 11.59 -39.50
N LEU A 45 7.81 10.72 -39.34
CA LEU A 45 7.63 9.29 -39.23
C LEU A 45 8.56 8.77 -38.13
N VAL A 46 7.98 8.24 -37.06
CA VAL A 46 8.71 7.59 -35.96
C VAL A 46 8.43 6.09 -36.00
N ILE A 47 9.49 5.28 -35.95
CA ILE A 47 9.44 3.81 -35.98
C ILE A 47 9.96 3.29 -34.65
N PHE A 48 9.18 2.45 -33.99
CA PHE A 48 9.56 1.81 -32.73
C PHE A 48 10.32 0.53 -33.03
N GLU A 49 11.55 0.39 -32.54
CA GLU A 49 12.40 -0.77 -32.86
C GLU A 49 12.98 -1.41 -31.59
N GLY A 50 12.92 -2.74 -31.54
CA GLY A 50 13.54 -3.57 -30.52
C GLY A 50 14.67 -4.39 -31.12
N GLN A 51 15.71 -4.65 -30.32
CA GLN A 51 16.82 -5.49 -30.73
C GLN A 51 16.61 -6.93 -30.23
N VAL A 52 16.57 -7.89 -31.15
CA VAL A 52 16.64 -9.33 -30.87
C VAL A 52 18.00 -9.82 -31.36
N SER A 53 18.82 -10.34 -30.44
CA SER A 53 20.23 -10.62 -30.70
C SER A 53 20.96 -9.37 -31.22
N SER A 54 21.37 -9.33 -32.49
CA SER A 54 22.03 -8.16 -33.11
C SER A 54 21.15 -7.41 -34.12
N ASN A 55 19.93 -7.90 -34.40
CA ASN A 55 19.05 -7.35 -35.43
C ASN A 55 17.98 -6.44 -34.82
N TRP A 56 17.70 -5.31 -35.49
CA TRP A 56 16.63 -4.39 -35.14
C TRP A 56 15.35 -4.77 -35.86
N VAL A 57 14.26 -4.95 -35.12
CA VAL A 57 12.94 -5.30 -35.65
C VAL A 57 11.89 -4.29 -35.20
N PRO A 58 10.91 -3.92 -36.05
CA PRO A 58 9.82 -3.04 -35.63
C PRO A 58 8.98 -3.67 -34.51
N LEU A 59 8.64 -2.87 -33.50
CA LEU A 59 7.80 -3.28 -32.37
C LEU A 59 6.42 -2.66 -32.47
N SER A 60 5.39 -3.44 -32.18
CA SER A 60 4.04 -2.90 -32.03
C SER A 60 3.96 -2.05 -30.75
N ALA A 61 3.45 -0.83 -30.88
CA ALA A 61 3.13 0.06 -29.78
C ALA A 61 1.62 0.36 -29.79
N VAL A 62 1.07 0.72 -28.63
CA VAL A 62 -0.34 1.12 -28.48
C VAL A 62 -0.41 2.61 -28.19
N ASN A 63 -1.16 3.37 -29.00
CA ASN A 63 -1.41 4.78 -28.74
C ASN A 63 -2.33 4.91 -27.52
N LEU A 64 -1.91 5.64 -26.48
CA LEU A 64 -2.65 5.71 -25.22
C LEU A 64 -3.96 6.52 -25.30
N THR A 65 -4.08 7.40 -26.30
CA THR A 65 -5.29 8.19 -26.54
C THR A 65 -6.28 7.42 -27.42
N THR A 66 -5.83 6.91 -28.56
CA THR A 66 -6.71 6.28 -29.57
C THR A 66 -6.87 4.78 -29.42
N ARG A 67 -6.00 4.13 -28.62
CA ARG A 67 -5.93 2.67 -28.41
C ARG A 67 -5.57 1.86 -29.66
N ASN A 68 -5.19 2.51 -30.75
CA ASN A 68 -4.72 1.84 -31.96
C ASN A 68 -3.30 1.28 -31.77
N SER A 69 -3.06 0.10 -32.35
CA SER A 69 -1.74 -0.53 -32.37
C SER A 69 -1.03 -0.29 -33.69
N ALA A 70 0.23 0.12 -33.66
CA ALA A 70 1.07 0.29 -34.84
C ALA A 70 2.55 0.18 -34.47
N SER A 71 3.41 -0.19 -35.43
CA SER A 71 4.87 -0.20 -35.22
C SER A 71 5.56 1.11 -35.59
N GLN A 72 4.79 2.08 -36.06
CA GLN A 72 5.24 3.40 -36.45
C GLN A 72 4.07 4.39 -36.38
N THR A 73 4.38 5.67 -36.23
CA THR A 73 3.38 6.76 -36.28
C THR A 73 3.89 7.94 -37.12
N ILE A 74 2.94 8.63 -37.75
CA ILE A 74 3.17 9.94 -38.38
C ILE A 74 2.63 11.11 -37.53
N GLY A 75 1.98 10.79 -36.40
CA GLY A 75 1.33 11.75 -35.52
C GLY A 75 2.31 12.52 -34.62
N LYS A 76 1.80 13.59 -34.01
CA LYS A 76 2.52 14.50 -33.09
C LYS A 76 1.60 14.83 -31.92
N ASN A 77 2.18 15.18 -30.78
CA ASN A 77 1.47 15.35 -29.51
C ASN A 77 0.73 14.06 -29.13
N GLU A 78 1.41 12.93 -29.30
CA GLU A 78 0.90 11.60 -29.03
C GLU A 78 1.75 10.91 -27.98
N VAL A 79 1.12 10.02 -27.22
CA VAL A 79 1.82 9.13 -26.29
C VAL A 79 1.54 7.68 -26.69
N TRP A 80 2.61 6.92 -26.85
CA TRP A 80 2.59 5.52 -27.25
C TRP A 80 3.19 4.66 -26.14
N GLN A 81 2.63 3.49 -25.92
CA GLN A 81 3.15 2.52 -24.96
C GLN A 81 3.69 1.30 -25.70
N VAL A 82 4.92 0.90 -25.37
CA VAL A 82 5.63 -0.20 -26.02
C VAL A 82 5.95 -1.28 -24.98
N ASP A 83 5.65 -2.53 -25.32
CA ASP A 83 6.10 -3.71 -24.56
C ASP A 83 7.49 -4.11 -25.06
N LEU A 84 8.43 -4.17 -24.12
CA LEU A 84 9.85 -4.45 -24.35
C LEU A 84 10.21 -5.90 -24.00
N THR A 85 9.25 -6.72 -23.62
CA THR A 85 9.46 -8.11 -23.19
C THR A 85 10.14 -8.93 -24.30
N GLY A 86 11.31 -9.50 -23.99
CA GLY A 86 12.06 -10.36 -24.91
C GLY A 86 13.08 -9.65 -25.81
N PHE A 87 13.29 -8.34 -25.63
CA PHE A 87 14.28 -7.54 -26.39
C PHE A 87 15.44 -7.09 -25.50
N ALA A 88 16.63 -6.95 -26.08
CA ALA A 88 17.84 -6.52 -25.36
C ALA A 88 18.03 -5.00 -25.34
N LYS A 89 17.58 -4.33 -26.41
CA LYS A 89 17.61 -2.87 -26.54
C LYS A 89 16.35 -2.36 -27.24
N PHE A 90 16.04 -1.10 -27.03
CA PHE A 90 14.95 -0.36 -27.65
C PHE A 90 15.43 0.97 -28.20
N ARG A 91 14.86 1.44 -29.32
CA ARG A 91 15.08 2.81 -29.82
C ARG A 91 13.85 3.32 -30.58
N CYS A 92 13.75 4.64 -30.69
CA CYS A 92 12.80 5.31 -31.57
C CYS A 92 13.55 5.92 -32.75
N ARG A 93 13.39 5.37 -33.95
CA ARG A 93 14.06 5.87 -35.17
C ARG A 93 13.15 6.86 -35.91
N ILE A 94 13.69 8.04 -36.26
CA ILE A 94 13.02 8.99 -37.14
C ILE A 94 13.29 8.55 -38.59
N GLY A 95 12.26 8.05 -39.26
CA GLY A 95 12.30 7.62 -40.67
C GLY A 95 12.06 8.76 -41.66
N ALA A 96 11.41 9.84 -41.24
CA ALA A 96 11.22 11.06 -42.01
C ALA A 96 10.89 12.23 -41.09
N VAL A 97 11.35 13.44 -41.43
CA VAL A 97 10.97 14.69 -40.77
C VAL A 97 11.09 15.85 -41.76
N THR A 98 10.08 16.71 -41.89
CA THR A 98 10.08 17.83 -42.84
C THR A 98 9.23 18.99 -42.33
N GLY A 99 9.69 20.23 -42.59
CA GLY A 99 8.96 21.45 -42.28
C GLY A 99 8.87 21.76 -40.77
N GLY A 100 9.94 21.49 -40.01
CA GLY A 100 10.06 21.77 -38.58
C GLY A 100 10.87 20.69 -37.86
N SER A 101 10.80 20.69 -36.52
CA SER A 101 11.53 19.76 -35.64
C SER A 101 10.62 18.72 -34.98
N LEU A 102 11.20 17.61 -34.52
CA LEU A 102 10.51 16.56 -33.77
C LEU A 102 11.34 16.12 -32.55
N SER A 103 10.72 16.07 -31.39
CA SER A 103 11.28 15.51 -30.16
C SER A 103 10.58 14.20 -29.85
N VAL A 104 11.36 13.19 -29.45
CA VAL A 104 10.86 11.87 -29.04
C VAL A 104 11.48 11.55 -27.70
N ASN A 105 10.66 11.54 -26.65
CA ASN A 105 11.08 11.28 -25.28
C ASN A 105 10.40 10.01 -24.78
N GLY A 106 11.10 9.22 -23.98
CA GLY A 106 10.53 8.08 -23.28
C GLY A 106 10.59 8.25 -21.77
N TYR A 107 9.70 7.56 -21.07
CA TYR A 107 9.73 7.48 -19.62
C TYR A 107 9.33 6.07 -19.15
N VAL A 108 10.09 5.58 -18.17
CA VAL A 108 9.87 4.30 -17.48
C VAL A 108 9.73 4.55 -15.98
N TRP A 109 8.96 3.70 -15.30
CA TRP A 109 8.83 3.74 -13.85
C TRP A 109 10.04 3.05 -13.22
N GLU A 110 10.77 3.76 -12.38
CA GLU A 110 11.94 3.19 -11.73
C GLU A 110 11.54 2.40 -10.47
N LYS A 111 12.23 1.28 -10.19
CA LYS A 111 12.07 0.59 -8.90
C LYS A 111 12.66 1.45 -7.78
N ALA A 112 11.94 1.58 -6.66
CA ALA A 112 12.39 2.37 -5.51
C ALA A 112 13.82 2.03 -5.04
N GLN A 113 14.27 0.78 -5.21
CA GLN A 113 15.61 0.33 -4.85
C GLN A 113 16.72 0.94 -5.73
N GLU A 114 16.45 1.21 -7.01
CA GLU A 114 17.42 1.79 -7.95
C GLU A 114 17.47 3.31 -7.82
N LYS A 115 16.33 3.94 -7.52
CA LYS A 115 16.26 5.35 -7.09
C LYS A 115 17.11 5.58 -5.84
N ILE A 116 16.94 4.74 -4.81
CA ILE A 116 17.73 4.81 -3.58
C ILE A 116 19.22 4.57 -3.86
N ALA A 117 19.57 3.60 -4.72
CA ALA A 117 20.96 3.31 -5.04
C ALA A 117 21.67 4.45 -5.80
N ARG A 118 20.96 5.19 -6.66
CA ARG A 118 21.51 6.33 -7.40
C ARG A 118 21.52 7.62 -6.59
N GLU A 119 20.46 7.90 -5.83
CA GLU A 119 20.43 9.05 -4.90
C GLU A 119 21.50 8.94 -3.82
N LEU A 120 21.89 7.72 -3.41
CA LEU A 120 23.01 7.49 -2.50
C LEU A 120 24.39 7.47 -3.19
N ALA A 121 24.46 7.36 -4.52
CA ALA A 121 25.71 7.35 -5.28
C ALA A 121 26.13 8.75 -5.77
N ASP A 122 25.17 9.66 -5.93
CA ASP A 122 25.40 11.04 -6.39
C ASP A 122 25.52 12.06 -5.25
N ASP A 123 25.44 11.62 -3.99
CA ASP A 123 25.63 12.48 -2.82
C ASP A 123 27.11 12.48 -2.40
N GLU A 124 27.85 13.53 -2.77
CA GLU A 124 29.28 13.71 -2.42
C GLU A 124 29.53 13.75 -0.90
N ASP A 125 28.48 13.85 -0.07
CA ASP A 125 28.56 13.85 1.39
C ASP A 125 28.35 12.46 2.05
N ILE A 126 28.06 11.40 1.28
CA ILE A 126 27.77 10.06 1.83
C ILE A 126 28.91 9.07 1.51
N ASN A 127 29.84 8.90 2.46
CA ASN A 127 30.94 7.92 2.42
C ASN A 127 30.51 6.44 2.59
N MET A 128 29.34 6.04 2.07
CA MET A 128 28.84 4.67 2.17
C MET A 128 28.18 4.22 0.86
N SER A 129 28.72 3.16 0.24
CA SER A 129 28.04 2.47 -0.87
C SER A 129 27.55 1.08 -0.44
N ILE A 130 26.27 0.81 -0.68
CA ILE A 130 25.68 -0.53 -0.53
C ILE A 130 25.70 -1.18 -1.91
N LYS A 131 26.54 -2.20 -2.08
CA LYS A 131 26.58 -3.00 -3.32
C LYS A 131 25.78 -4.29 -3.13
N LYS A 132 25.38 -4.90 -4.25
CA LYS A 132 24.59 -6.14 -4.29
C LYS A 132 25.20 -7.30 -3.46
N ASP A 133 26.50 -7.24 -3.20
CA ASP A 133 27.27 -8.28 -2.51
C ASP A 133 27.83 -7.84 -1.13
N GLY A 134 27.42 -6.68 -0.59
CA GLY A 134 27.83 -6.20 0.74
C GLY A 134 28.03 -4.67 0.84
N ILE A 135 28.22 -4.19 2.07
CA ILE A 135 28.52 -2.78 2.38
C ILE A 135 30.03 -2.55 2.25
N SER A 136 30.45 -1.64 1.38
CA SER A 136 31.86 -1.21 1.29
C SER A 136 31.98 0.26 1.67
N VAL A 137 32.86 0.55 2.62
CA VAL A 137 33.20 1.92 3.03
C VAL A 137 34.50 2.31 2.33
N GLU A 138 34.51 3.42 1.63
CA GLU A 138 35.72 3.91 0.95
C GLU A 138 36.71 4.55 1.93
N ASN A 139 37.99 4.58 1.55
CA ASN A 139 39.17 4.86 2.39
C ASN A 139 39.19 6.21 3.14
N ASN A 140 38.18 7.07 3.00
CA ASN A 140 38.13 8.42 3.56
C ASN A 140 36.98 8.65 4.56
N ALA A 141 36.22 7.62 4.96
CA ALA A 141 35.27 7.76 6.06
C ALA A 141 36.01 7.99 7.39
N SER A 142 36.02 9.24 7.89
CA SER A 142 36.77 9.60 9.10
C SER A 142 36.13 9.11 10.41
N GLU A 143 34.82 8.80 10.41
CA GLU A 143 34.14 8.22 11.58
C GLU A 143 32.82 7.53 11.15
N ILE A 144 32.54 6.34 11.67
CA ILE A 144 31.25 5.65 11.52
C ILE A 144 30.64 5.52 12.91
N ASN A 145 29.59 6.29 13.19
CA ASN A 145 28.91 6.28 14.49
C ASN A 145 27.69 5.34 14.47
N PHE A 146 27.77 4.22 15.18
CA PHE A 146 26.60 3.38 15.46
C PHE A 146 25.98 3.80 16.80
N THR A 147 24.87 4.53 16.77
CA THR A 147 24.13 4.89 18.00
C THR A 147 23.20 3.76 18.41
N GLY A 148 23.66 2.93 19.34
CA GLY A 148 22.91 1.87 20.01
C GLY A 148 23.86 1.15 20.96
N GLY A 149 23.61 1.23 22.26
CA GLY A 149 24.62 1.01 23.31
C GLY A 149 25.49 -0.25 23.16
N GLY A 150 26.81 -0.07 23.33
CA GLY A 150 27.74 -1.15 23.66
C GLY A 150 28.96 -1.35 22.75
N ILE A 151 29.21 -0.51 21.74
CA ILE A 151 30.35 -0.70 20.83
C ILE A 151 31.30 0.50 20.90
N THR A 152 32.54 0.26 21.36
CA THR A 152 33.64 1.23 21.28
C THR A 152 34.61 0.77 20.20
N VAL A 153 34.75 1.53 19.11
CA VAL A 153 35.69 1.24 18.02
C VAL A 153 37.06 1.81 18.39
N ILE A 154 38.10 0.97 18.50
CA ILE A 154 39.49 1.43 18.61
C ILE A 154 40.14 1.27 17.23
N LYS A 155 40.35 2.43 16.59
CA LYS A 155 41.19 2.75 15.42
C LYS A 155 41.29 1.71 14.29
N VAL A 156 40.79 2.11 13.12
CA VAL A 156 40.88 1.37 11.85
C VAL A 156 42.29 1.52 11.27
N SER A 157 43.04 0.43 11.19
CA SER A 157 44.16 0.32 10.25
C SER A 157 44.11 -1.08 9.62
N GLU A 158 44.01 -1.12 8.29
CA GLU A 158 44.14 -2.33 7.45
C GLU A 158 42.88 -3.21 7.25
N GLY A 159 41.71 -2.58 7.07
CA GLY A 159 40.64 -3.17 6.24
C GLY A 159 39.99 -4.47 6.73
N LYS A 160 40.18 -4.85 8.00
CA LYS A 160 39.51 -6.00 8.61
C LYS A 160 38.79 -5.56 9.89
N VAL A 161 37.46 -5.69 9.91
CA VAL A 161 36.66 -5.45 11.12
C VAL A 161 36.59 -6.75 11.90
N GLU A 162 37.35 -6.85 13.00
CA GLU A 162 37.18 -7.92 13.97
C GLU A 162 36.21 -7.45 15.06
N ALA A 163 34.97 -7.95 15.02
CA ALA A 163 33.97 -7.68 16.04
C ALA A 163 34.26 -8.55 17.27
N ASN A 164 34.85 -7.98 18.32
CA ASN A 164 34.96 -8.64 19.61
C ASN A 164 33.79 -8.20 20.49
N VAL A 165 32.87 -9.13 20.79
CA VAL A 165 31.73 -8.86 21.68
C VAL A 165 32.25 -8.67 23.10
N ALA A 166 32.36 -7.42 23.55
CA ALA A 166 32.69 -7.10 24.92
C ALA A 166 31.56 -7.58 25.86
N SER A 167 31.75 -8.74 26.48
CA SER A 167 30.95 -9.14 27.64
C SER A 167 31.33 -8.27 28.84
N THR A 168 30.32 -7.71 29.51
CA THR A 168 30.44 -6.92 30.73
C THR A 168 30.77 -7.79 31.95
N SER A 169 31.92 -8.47 31.94
CA SER A 169 32.48 -9.16 33.10
C SER A 169 33.93 -8.74 33.27
N GLY A 170 34.27 -8.21 34.44
CA GLY A 170 35.59 -7.68 34.75
C GLY A 170 36.75 -8.59 34.35
N ASN A 171 37.85 -7.96 33.95
CA ASN A 171 39.11 -8.59 33.54
C ASN A 171 39.50 -9.74 34.47
N TYR A 172 39.17 -10.96 34.05
CA TYR A 172 39.73 -12.19 34.61
C TYR A 172 40.90 -12.61 33.71
N THR A 173 42.13 -12.34 34.14
CA THR A 173 43.33 -12.91 33.51
C THR A 173 43.55 -14.32 34.04
N LEU A 174 43.52 -15.31 33.15
CA LEU A 174 43.90 -16.69 33.47
C LEU A 174 45.34 -16.72 33.99
N PRO A 175 45.63 -17.42 35.10
CA PRO A 175 47.00 -17.60 35.57
C PRO A 175 47.82 -18.39 34.55
N VAL A 176 49.11 -18.05 34.42
CA VAL A 176 50.06 -18.76 33.53
C VAL A 176 50.08 -20.24 33.90
N ALA A 177 49.86 -21.11 32.91
CA ALA A 177 49.88 -22.55 33.11
C ALA A 177 51.30 -23.00 33.54
N THR A 178 51.36 -23.78 34.61
CA THR A 178 52.59 -24.42 35.10
C THR A 178 52.34 -25.91 35.28
N SER A 179 53.39 -26.68 35.56
CA SER A 179 53.24 -28.11 35.91
C SER A 179 52.36 -28.34 37.16
N ALA A 180 52.07 -27.30 37.95
CA ALA A 180 51.27 -27.38 39.18
C ALA A 180 49.94 -26.60 39.12
N VAL A 181 49.70 -25.72 38.14
CA VAL A 181 48.50 -24.84 38.09
C VAL A 181 47.90 -24.82 36.68
N LEU A 182 46.58 -25.04 36.57
CA LEU A 182 45.85 -25.09 35.30
C LEU A 182 45.35 -23.70 34.89
N GLY A 183 46.00 -23.09 33.90
CA GLY A 183 45.63 -21.80 33.30
C GLY A 183 44.46 -21.88 32.31
N GLY A 184 43.45 -22.71 32.59
CA GLY A 184 42.23 -22.86 31.79
C GLY A 184 42.08 -24.18 31.02
N VAL A 185 43.18 -24.85 30.63
CA VAL A 185 43.15 -26.17 29.96
C VAL A 185 44.21 -27.10 30.57
N LYS A 186 43.89 -28.39 30.72
CA LYS A 186 44.80 -29.42 31.25
C LYS A 186 45.52 -30.15 30.12
N GLN A 187 46.86 -30.11 30.12
CA GLN A 187 47.72 -30.82 29.18
C GLN A 187 47.57 -32.34 29.36
N GLY A 188 47.27 -33.07 28.29
CA GLY A 188 47.34 -34.53 28.23
C GLY A 188 48.74 -35.00 27.82
N ASN A 189 49.09 -36.26 28.10
CA ASN A 189 50.46 -36.79 27.96
C ASN A 189 51.11 -36.66 26.56
N ASN A 190 50.35 -36.42 25.48
CA ASN A 190 50.85 -36.40 24.09
C ASN A 190 50.97 -34.99 23.48
N VAL A 191 50.73 -33.94 24.26
CA VAL A 191 50.88 -32.54 23.84
C VAL A 191 52.00 -31.93 24.67
N ILE A 192 52.96 -31.24 24.05
CA ILE A 192 54.09 -30.58 24.72
C ILE A 192 54.00 -29.07 24.46
N ILE A 193 54.00 -28.26 25.51
CA ILE A 193 54.18 -26.80 25.37
C ILE A 193 55.65 -26.50 25.68
N ASP A 194 56.36 -25.89 24.74
CA ASP A 194 57.77 -25.54 24.96
C ASP A 194 57.93 -24.29 25.83
N GLY A 195 59.18 -23.96 26.19
CA GLY A 195 59.50 -22.84 27.09
C GLY A 195 59.12 -21.45 26.56
N SER A 196 58.64 -21.34 25.32
CA SER A 196 58.11 -20.10 24.72
C SER A 196 56.58 -20.03 24.72
N GLY A 197 55.90 -21.07 25.20
CA GLY A 197 54.43 -21.13 25.27
C GLY A 197 53.76 -21.64 23.99
N VAL A 198 54.52 -22.19 23.04
CA VAL A 198 53.98 -22.78 21.81
C VAL A 198 53.56 -24.23 22.05
N MET A 199 52.32 -24.56 21.70
CA MET A 199 51.79 -25.91 21.78
C MET A 199 52.24 -26.74 20.58
N ASN A 200 53.06 -27.76 20.84
CA ASN A 200 53.50 -28.74 19.87
C ASN A 200 52.81 -30.09 20.16
N VAL A 201 52.38 -30.77 19.11
CA VAL A 201 52.06 -32.19 19.15
C VAL A 201 53.25 -32.94 18.56
N ALA A 202 53.64 -34.07 19.15
CA ALA A 202 54.60 -34.96 18.50
C ALA A 202 54.09 -35.25 17.08
N THR A 203 54.95 -35.10 16.06
CA THR A 203 54.57 -35.25 14.65
C THR A 203 53.74 -36.52 14.47
N PRO A 204 52.51 -36.43 13.92
CA PRO A 204 51.68 -37.61 13.70
C PRO A 204 52.45 -38.65 12.90
N TYR A 205 52.31 -39.92 13.26
CA TYR A 205 52.86 -41.02 12.46
C TYR A 205 52.42 -40.82 11.00
N THR A 206 53.36 -40.49 10.14
CA THR A 206 53.14 -40.40 8.70
C THR A 206 53.33 -41.80 8.15
N HIS A 207 52.22 -42.40 7.74
CA HIS A 207 52.26 -43.71 7.13
C HIS A 207 53.12 -43.63 5.86
N PRO A 208 54.08 -44.54 5.66
CA PRO A 208 54.90 -44.51 4.46
C PRO A 208 54.01 -44.73 3.24
N THR A 209 54.33 -44.05 2.12
CA THR A 209 53.61 -44.19 0.85
C THR A 209 53.70 -45.61 0.27
N LYS A 210 54.68 -46.40 0.74
CA LYS A 210 54.79 -47.84 0.50
C LYS A 210 55.38 -48.53 1.74
N HIS A 211 54.80 -49.65 2.13
CA HIS A 211 55.46 -50.65 2.98
C HIS A 211 55.44 -51.99 2.26
N THR A 212 56.32 -52.91 2.65
CA THR A 212 56.21 -54.30 2.19
C THR A 212 55.00 -54.95 2.88
N ALA A 213 54.40 -55.96 2.23
CA ALA A 213 53.23 -56.66 2.78
C ALA A 213 53.52 -57.31 4.14
N ASP A 214 54.80 -57.62 4.37
CA ASP A 214 55.35 -58.31 5.54
C ASP A 214 55.26 -57.48 6.84
N ILE A 215 54.93 -56.18 6.74
CA ILE A 215 54.70 -55.33 7.92
C ILE A 215 53.42 -55.74 8.68
N ILE A 216 52.50 -56.46 8.03
CA ILE A 216 51.33 -57.07 8.63
C ILE A 216 51.63 -58.56 8.82
N LEU A 217 51.83 -58.99 10.08
CA LEU A 217 51.95 -60.41 10.41
C LEU A 217 50.61 -61.11 10.10
N GLN A 218 50.57 -61.88 9.01
CA GLN A 218 49.37 -62.61 8.61
C GLN A 218 49.21 -63.85 9.49
N ASP A 219 48.22 -63.83 10.39
CA ASP A 219 47.75 -65.02 11.10
C ASP A 219 46.30 -65.36 10.68
N SER A 220 45.78 -66.49 11.15
CA SER A 220 44.44 -66.96 10.81
C SER A 220 43.31 -66.00 11.23
N ASN A 221 43.59 -65.03 12.11
CA ASN A 221 42.62 -64.06 12.63
C ASN A 221 42.78 -62.66 11.99
N ASN A 222 43.90 -62.40 11.30
CA ASN A 222 44.27 -61.10 10.71
C ASN A 222 44.30 -61.09 9.17
N ARG A 223 43.76 -62.14 8.52
CA ARG A 223 43.52 -62.14 7.07
C ARG A 223 42.23 -61.38 6.76
N PHE A 224 42.29 -60.33 5.95
CA PHE A 224 41.10 -59.59 5.50
C PHE A 224 40.13 -60.47 4.70
N VAL A 225 40.64 -61.52 4.05
CA VAL A 225 39.88 -62.57 3.34
C VAL A 225 40.66 -63.88 3.33
N THR A 226 39.97 -64.98 3.56
CA THR A 226 40.48 -66.34 3.41
C THR A 226 40.47 -66.76 1.94
N ASP A 227 41.30 -67.76 1.58
CA ASP A 227 41.32 -68.30 0.22
C ASP A 227 39.99 -69.00 -0.12
N ILE A 228 39.27 -69.47 0.90
CA ILE A 228 37.92 -70.02 0.81
C ILE A 228 36.92 -68.92 0.40
N GLU A 229 36.97 -67.74 1.04
CA GLU A 229 36.11 -66.61 0.68
C GLU A 229 36.37 -66.09 -0.74
N LYS A 230 37.64 -66.06 -1.18
CA LYS A 230 38.00 -65.69 -2.57
C LYS A 230 37.46 -66.70 -3.59
N SER A 231 37.54 -68.00 -3.28
CA SER A 231 36.97 -69.05 -4.13
C SER A 231 35.45 -68.92 -4.23
N VAL A 232 34.76 -68.60 -3.12
CA VAL A 232 33.31 -68.37 -3.10
C VAL A 232 32.93 -67.12 -3.89
N TRP A 233 33.68 -66.02 -3.80
CA TRP A 233 33.40 -64.80 -4.57
C TRP A 233 33.65 -64.97 -6.06
N SER A 234 34.72 -65.67 -6.44
CA SER A 234 35.03 -65.96 -7.84
C SER A 234 33.94 -66.84 -8.47
N GLN A 235 33.35 -67.76 -7.69
CA GLN A 235 32.21 -68.57 -8.13
C GLN A 235 30.87 -67.81 -8.15
N LYS A 236 30.75 -66.65 -7.48
CA LYS A 236 29.56 -65.79 -7.58
C LYS A 236 29.47 -65.03 -8.90
N GLN A 237 30.58 -64.86 -9.63
CA GLN A 237 30.56 -64.29 -10.97
C GLN A 237 29.88 -65.24 -11.97
N ASP A 238 30.09 -66.55 -11.81
CA ASP A 238 29.51 -67.59 -12.67
C ASP A 238 28.13 -68.10 -12.19
N ALA A 239 27.70 -67.72 -10.97
CA ALA A 239 26.39 -68.05 -10.41
C ALA A 239 25.35 -66.93 -10.55
N LEU A 240 25.66 -65.84 -11.26
CA LEU A 240 24.64 -64.90 -11.71
C LEU A 240 23.90 -65.55 -12.88
N PRO A 241 22.57 -65.76 -12.79
CA PRO A 241 21.81 -66.25 -13.93
C PRO A 241 22.02 -65.31 -15.11
N ASP A 242 22.34 -65.90 -16.27
CA ASP A 242 22.18 -65.28 -17.57
C ASP A 242 20.91 -64.43 -17.56
N LYS A 243 21.12 -63.13 -17.80
CA LYS A 243 20.15 -62.03 -17.71
C LYS A 243 18.70 -62.50 -17.89
N ALA A 244 18.08 -62.88 -16.78
CA ALA A 244 16.64 -62.81 -16.65
C ALA A 244 16.26 -61.35 -16.88
N THR A 245 15.46 -61.14 -17.91
CA THR A 245 14.65 -59.96 -18.20
C THR A 245 14.34 -59.13 -16.95
N HIS A 246 15.14 -58.10 -16.72
CA HIS A 246 14.70 -56.95 -15.93
C HIS A 246 14.40 -55.85 -16.93
N ALA A 247 13.10 -55.59 -17.11
CA ALA A 247 12.64 -54.33 -17.70
C ALA A 247 13.07 -53.22 -16.73
N GLY A 248 14.20 -52.59 -17.02
CA GLY A 248 14.77 -51.53 -16.21
C GLY A 248 15.93 -50.89 -16.96
N LEU A 249 15.79 -49.60 -17.23
CA LEU A 249 16.77 -48.75 -17.89
C LEU A 249 18.17 -48.90 -17.28
N ALA A 250 19.12 -49.41 -18.06
CA ALA A 250 20.53 -49.23 -17.76
C ALA A 250 20.99 -47.90 -18.39
N LEU A 251 21.03 -46.84 -17.58
CA LEU A 251 21.77 -45.63 -17.92
C LEU A 251 23.26 -45.94 -17.69
N ILE A 252 24.02 -46.14 -18.76
CA ILE A 252 25.49 -46.18 -18.67
C ILE A 252 25.97 -44.74 -18.78
N VAL A 253 26.23 -44.07 -17.65
CA VAL A 253 27.03 -42.84 -17.64
C VAL A 253 28.45 -43.25 -17.29
N ASN A 254 29.35 -43.25 -18.27
CA ASN A 254 30.77 -43.22 -17.96
C ASN A 254 31.13 -41.80 -17.56
N HIS A 255 31.34 -41.57 -16.27
CA HIS A 255 32.12 -40.43 -15.81
C HIS A 255 33.60 -40.83 -15.97
N THR A 256 34.31 -40.22 -16.91
CA THR A 256 35.78 -40.23 -16.90
C THR A 256 36.23 -38.81 -16.61
N GLU A 257 36.83 -38.61 -15.44
CA GLU A 257 37.27 -37.31 -14.94
C GLU A 257 38.50 -36.72 -15.66
N ASP A 258 39.11 -37.42 -16.62
CA ASP A 258 40.25 -36.88 -17.36
C ASP A 258 40.01 -36.95 -18.87
N GLY A 259 40.15 -35.79 -19.51
CA GLY A 259 40.11 -35.64 -20.96
C GLY A 259 41.17 -36.52 -21.62
N TYR A 260 40.71 -37.50 -22.38
CA TYR A 260 41.47 -38.12 -23.46
C TYR A 260 40.60 -38.09 -24.71
N GLU A 261 41.01 -37.28 -25.67
CA GLU A 261 40.58 -37.42 -27.06
C GLU A 261 40.91 -38.84 -27.51
N TYR A 262 39.90 -39.59 -27.95
CA TYR A 262 40.14 -40.78 -28.74
C TYR A 262 40.53 -40.33 -30.15
N SER A 263 41.82 -40.10 -30.34
CA SER A 263 42.43 -40.04 -31.66
C SER A 263 42.35 -41.43 -32.31
N GLY A 264 41.62 -41.55 -33.42
CA GLY A 264 41.81 -42.63 -34.39
C GLY A 264 40.56 -43.46 -34.65
N LEU A 265 39.76 -43.02 -35.63
CA LEU A 265 38.99 -43.90 -36.49
C LEU A 265 39.05 -43.37 -37.93
N ASP A 266 40.13 -43.73 -38.62
CA ASP A 266 40.11 -43.85 -40.08
C ASP A 266 39.34 -45.13 -40.42
N GLY A 267 38.28 -45.00 -41.20
CA GLY A 267 37.69 -46.10 -41.98
C GLY A 267 36.65 -46.99 -41.30
N GLY A 268 35.37 -46.65 -41.49
CA GLY A 268 34.41 -47.60 -42.08
C GLY A 268 34.02 -48.88 -41.34
N GLU A 269 33.95 -48.93 -40.00
CA GLU A 269 33.29 -50.04 -39.30
C GLU A 269 31.84 -49.72 -38.92
N ILE A 270 30.92 -50.45 -39.57
CA ILE A 270 29.49 -50.51 -39.26
C ILE A 270 29.32 -51.30 -37.96
N LEU A 271 28.70 -50.70 -36.94
CA LEU A 271 28.33 -51.39 -35.70
C LEU A 271 27.47 -52.64 -36.02
N PRO A 272 27.68 -53.79 -35.35
CA PRO A 272 27.01 -55.04 -35.69
C PRO A 272 25.49 -54.91 -35.62
N ASN A 273 24.86 -55.00 -36.80
CA ASN A 273 23.43 -55.09 -36.96
C ASN A 273 22.95 -56.44 -36.39
N LYS A 274 22.50 -56.47 -35.13
CA LYS A 274 21.67 -57.57 -34.62
C LYS A 274 20.22 -57.32 -35.01
N THR A 275 19.86 -57.82 -36.19
CA THR A 275 18.48 -58.02 -36.62
C THR A 275 17.73 -58.90 -35.62
N GLY A 276 16.74 -58.32 -34.91
CA GLY A 276 15.84 -59.07 -34.04
C GLY A 276 15.09 -58.17 -33.05
N ASN A 277 13.94 -57.64 -33.51
CA ASN A 277 12.92 -56.85 -32.79
C ASN A 277 13.27 -55.40 -32.41
N ALA A 278 12.35 -54.52 -32.80
CA ALA A 278 12.45 -53.06 -32.79
C ALA A 278 12.71 -52.50 -31.38
N GLY A 279 13.87 -51.88 -31.19
CA GLY A 279 14.26 -51.19 -29.96
C GLY A 279 15.11 -49.97 -30.30
N LYS A 280 14.56 -48.80 -30.01
CA LYS A 280 15.09 -47.47 -30.32
C LYS A 280 16.37 -47.20 -29.52
N ALA A 281 17.50 -46.96 -30.18
CA ALA A 281 18.68 -46.37 -29.54
C ALA A 281 18.53 -44.85 -29.55
N LEU A 282 18.68 -44.18 -28.40
CA LEU A 282 18.86 -42.73 -28.33
C LEU A 282 20.35 -42.44 -28.49
N ILE A 283 20.75 -41.93 -29.64
CA ILE A 283 22.11 -41.40 -29.87
C ILE A 283 22.05 -39.92 -29.50
N VAL A 284 22.76 -39.52 -28.44
CA VAL A 284 22.94 -38.10 -28.10
C VAL A 284 24.34 -37.70 -28.54
N ASN A 285 24.45 -36.98 -29.64
CA ASN A 285 25.68 -36.29 -30.01
C ASN A 285 25.69 -34.93 -29.31
N GLY A 286 26.54 -34.78 -28.30
CA GLY A 286 26.83 -33.46 -27.74
C GLY A 286 27.85 -32.75 -28.62
N THR A 287 27.49 -31.56 -29.11
CA THR A 287 28.47 -30.53 -29.52
C THR A 287 28.12 -29.23 -28.80
N GLU A 288 29.09 -28.34 -28.64
CA GLU A 288 29.04 -27.16 -27.76
C GLU A 288 27.89 -26.16 -28.02
N ASP A 289 27.18 -26.24 -29.16
CA ASP A 289 26.22 -25.21 -29.58
C ASP A 289 24.74 -25.68 -29.68
N GLY A 290 24.32 -26.63 -28.84
CA GLY A 290 22.90 -26.85 -28.55
C GLY A 290 22.29 -28.17 -29.05
N PHE A 291 21.15 -28.53 -28.43
CA PHE A 291 20.39 -29.76 -28.70
C PHE A 291 19.34 -29.55 -29.79
N GLU A 292 19.48 -30.21 -30.95
CA GLU A 292 18.38 -30.41 -31.89
C GLU A 292 17.72 -31.79 -31.68
N TYR A 293 16.39 -31.81 -31.49
CA TYR A 293 15.62 -33.05 -31.42
C TYR A 293 15.03 -33.40 -32.80
N GLY A 294 15.53 -34.48 -33.40
CA GLY A 294 14.91 -35.14 -34.54
C GLY A 294 13.61 -35.87 -34.14
N ALA A 295 12.59 -35.76 -34.98
CA ALA A 295 11.23 -36.25 -34.75
C ALA A 295 11.16 -37.73 -34.32
N LEU A 296 10.30 -38.03 -33.33
CA LEU A 296 9.93 -39.40 -32.96
C LEU A 296 8.52 -39.74 -33.46
N SER A 297 8.44 -40.81 -34.25
CA SER A 297 7.20 -41.47 -34.65
C SER A 297 6.52 -42.15 -33.47
N SER A 298 5.21 -41.89 -33.36
CA SER A 298 4.14 -42.60 -32.64
C SER A 298 4.50 -43.82 -31.78
N GLY A 299 4.20 -43.74 -30.48
CA GLY A 299 3.91 -44.90 -29.62
C GLY A 299 4.95 -45.26 -28.55
N ALA A 300 4.44 -45.45 -27.31
CA ALA A 300 5.07 -45.81 -26.01
C ALA A 300 5.67 -44.63 -25.21
N GLN A 301 5.04 -44.12 -24.13
CA GLN A 301 4.81 -44.71 -22.79
C GLN A 301 6.12 -45.09 -22.08
N ASP A 302 6.97 -44.10 -21.80
CA ASP A 302 7.63 -43.94 -20.50
C ASP A 302 8.36 -42.57 -20.47
N LEU A 303 7.61 -41.54 -20.09
CA LEU A 303 8.02 -40.13 -20.02
C LEU A 303 8.52 -39.73 -18.61
N THR A 304 8.52 -40.67 -17.67
CA THR A 304 8.52 -40.40 -16.23
C THR A 304 9.89 -40.00 -15.66
N ILE A 305 10.98 -40.22 -16.39
CA ILE A 305 12.35 -39.93 -15.91
C ILE A 305 12.96 -38.68 -16.58
N ILE A 306 12.54 -38.32 -17.79
CA ILE A 306 12.96 -37.07 -18.46
C ILE A 306 12.18 -35.86 -17.91
N GLN A 307 10.97 -36.06 -17.37
CA GLN A 307 10.17 -35.01 -16.72
C GLN A 307 10.77 -34.49 -15.40
N ASN A 308 11.64 -35.25 -14.73
CA ASN A 308 12.18 -34.89 -13.41
C ASN A 308 13.38 -33.92 -13.45
N GLN A 309 13.89 -33.54 -14.63
CA GLN A 309 14.99 -32.57 -14.75
C GLN A 309 14.58 -31.17 -15.24
N LEU A 310 13.30 -30.93 -15.55
CA LEU A 310 12.81 -29.63 -16.01
C LEU A 310 12.15 -28.87 -14.85
N LYS A 311 12.86 -27.90 -14.27
CA LYS A 311 12.35 -26.89 -13.31
C LYS A 311 11.25 -25.95 -13.86
N TRP A 312 10.56 -26.34 -14.94
CA TRP A 312 9.53 -25.53 -15.61
C TRP A 312 8.44 -26.42 -16.27
N LEU A 313 7.85 -27.38 -15.54
CA LEU A 313 6.70 -28.11 -16.06
C LEU A 313 5.44 -27.22 -16.01
N THR A 314 5.06 -26.71 -17.18
CA THR A 314 3.74 -26.11 -17.41
C THR A 314 2.79 -27.21 -17.87
N TYR A 315 1.73 -27.45 -17.11
CA TYR A 315 0.65 -28.39 -17.41
C TYR A 315 -0.49 -27.62 -18.08
N ASP A 316 -0.59 -27.73 -19.40
CA ASP A 316 -1.66 -27.09 -20.18
C ASP A 316 -2.92 -27.94 -20.18
N LEU A 317 -4.06 -27.41 -19.71
CA LEU A 317 -5.31 -28.18 -19.63
C LEU A 317 -5.71 -28.84 -20.96
N LYS A 318 -5.47 -28.19 -22.10
CA LYS A 318 -5.81 -28.78 -23.42
C LYS A 318 -4.89 -29.92 -23.81
N ALA A 319 -3.63 -29.90 -23.38
CA ALA A 319 -2.72 -31.02 -23.58
C ALA A 319 -3.16 -32.28 -22.80
N PHE A 320 -3.98 -32.11 -21.76
CA PHE A 320 -4.55 -33.18 -20.95
C PHE A 320 -6.02 -33.49 -21.31
N GLY A 321 -6.46 -33.11 -22.52
CA GLY A 321 -7.76 -33.51 -23.07
C GLY A 321 -8.94 -32.64 -22.65
N CYS A 322 -8.73 -31.55 -21.92
CA CYS A 322 -9.78 -30.54 -21.76
C CYS A 322 -9.99 -29.82 -23.10
N LEU A 323 -11.24 -29.63 -23.51
CA LEU A 323 -11.64 -28.97 -24.75
C LEU A 323 -11.78 -27.45 -24.57
N GLY A 324 -12.20 -26.99 -23.38
CA GLY A 324 -12.45 -25.59 -23.09
C GLY A 324 -13.65 -25.02 -23.87
N ASN A 325 -14.69 -25.84 -24.06
CA ASN A 325 -15.86 -25.53 -24.88
C ASN A 325 -17.19 -25.47 -24.08
N ASP A 326 -17.11 -25.18 -22.78
CA ASP A 326 -18.24 -25.11 -21.83
C ASP A 326 -18.97 -26.45 -21.58
N THR A 327 -18.33 -27.58 -21.92
CA THR A 327 -18.76 -28.91 -21.46
C THR A 327 -18.20 -29.22 -20.07
N ASN A 328 -18.79 -30.20 -19.37
CA ASN A 328 -18.33 -30.59 -18.04
C ASN A 328 -16.93 -31.24 -18.11
N GLU A 329 -15.93 -30.53 -17.61
CA GLU A 329 -14.51 -30.93 -17.65
C GLU A 329 -13.93 -31.13 -16.25
N ALA A 330 -14.77 -31.10 -15.21
CA ALA A 330 -14.35 -31.09 -13.82
C ALA A 330 -13.39 -32.23 -13.46
N ALA A 331 -13.70 -33.47 -13.90
CA ALA A 331 -12.89 -34.64 -13.62
C ALA A 331 -11.50 -34.58 -14.29
N LEU A 332 -11.44 -34.06 -15.52
CA LEU A 332 -10.18 -33.91 -16.25
C LEU A 332 -9.31 -32.84 -15.58
N VAL A 333 -9.86 -31.66 -15.31
CA VAL A 333 -9.15 -30.57 -14.61
C VAL A 333 -8.62 -31.04 -13.25
N ALA A 334 -9.43 -31.75 -12.46
CA ALA A 334 -9.03 -32.29 -11.16
C ALA A 334 -7.89 -33.33 -11.28
N SER A 335 -7.94 -34.18 -12.31
CA SER A 335 -6.89 -35.17 -12.57
C SER A 335 -5.54 -34.53 -12.91
N VAL A 336 -5.55 -33.44 -13.67
CA VAL A 336 -4.34 -32.65 -13.98
C VAL A 336 -3.75 -32.08 -12.70
N ILE A 337 -4.55 -31.37 -11.89
CA ILE A 337 -4.10 -30.78 -10.62
C ILE A 337 -3.52 -31.84 -9.69
N THR A 338 -4.14 -33.03 -9.64
CA THR A 338 -3.67 -34.12 -8.80
C THR A 338 -2.32 -34.67 -9.28
N ALA A 339 -2.13 -34.82 -10.60
CA ALA A 339 -0.89 -35.31 -11.20
C ALA A 339 0.28 -34.32 -11.13
N MET A 340 0.02 -33.01 -11.00
CA MET A 340 1.07 -32.00 -10.96
C MET A 340 2.00 -32.15 -9.73
N PRO A 341 3.33 -32.06 -9.86
CA PRO A 341 4.22 -31.95 -8.71
C PRO A 341 4.09 -30.56 -8.05
N PRO A 342 4.51 -30.40 -6.77
CA PRO A 342 4.64 -29.09 -6.15
C PRO A 342 5.46 -28.10 -6.99
N PHE A 343 5.10 -26.83 -6.93
CA PHE A 343 5.68 -25.71 -7.68
C PHE A 343 5.48 -25.76 -9.21
N ALA A 344 4.75 -26.76 -9.74
CA ALA A 344 4.40 -26.78 -11.15
C ALA A 344 3.41 -25.65 -11.50
N THR A 345 3.37 -25.31 -12.79
CA THR A 345 2.47 -24.28 -13.32
C THR A 345 1.31 -24.95 -14.06
N LEU A 346 0.07 -24.63 -13.69
CA LEU A 346 -1.14 -24.98 -14.43
C LEU A 346 -1.43 -23.85 -15.41
N HIS A 347 -1.45 -24.16 -16.70
CA HIS A 347 -1.88 -23.22 -17.72
C HIS A 347 -3.35 -23.50 -18.10
N VAL A 348 -4.19 -22.48 -17.95
CA VAL A 348 -5.60 -22.44 -18.35
C VAL A 348 -5.68 -21.64 -19.67
N PRO A 349 -5.52 -22.30 -20.82
CA PRO A 349 -5.51 -21.62 -22.12
C PRO A 349 -6.89 -21.03 -22.45
N TYR A 350 -6.97 -20.16 -23.45
CA TYR A 350 -8.26 -19.59 -23.87
C TYR A 350 -9.32 -20.67 -24.18
N GLY A 351 -10.49 -20.51 -23.56
CA GLY A 351 -11.60 -21.48 -23.56
C GLY A 351 -12.47 -21.30 -22.32
N THR A 352 -13.60 -21.99 -22.27
CA THR A 352 -14.46 -22.09 -21.08
C THR A 352 -14.40 -23.51 -20.51
N PHE A 353 -13.87 -23.65 -19.31
CA PHE A 353 -13.74 -24.92 -18.59
C PHE A 353 -14.80 -24.97 -17.50
N ASN A 354 -15.88 -25.71 -17.75
CA ASN A 354 -17.01 -25.79 -16.84
C ASN A 354 -16.79 -26.91 -15.82
N LEU A 355 -16.75 -26.54 -14.55
CA LEU A 355 -16.49 -27.44 -13.44
C LEU A 355 -17.77 -28.06 -12.87
N ASN A 356 -18.95 -27.71 -13.41
CA ASN A 356 -20.25 -28.30 -13.08
C ASN A 356 -20.54 -28.41 -11.56
N GLY A 357 -20.24 -27.36 -10.81
CA GLY A 357 -20.40 -27.27 -9.36
C GLY A 357 -19.27 -27.92 -8.53
N SER A 358 -18.25 -28.48 -9.19
CA SER A 358 -17.19 -29.23 -8.51
C SER A 358 -16.21 -28.32 -7.75
N THR A 359 -15.56 -28.92 -6.75
CA THR A 359 -14.47 -28.30 -5.98
C THR A 359 -13.13 -28.84 -6.44
N LEU A 360 -12.23 -27.96 -6.85
CA LEU A 360 -10.82 -28.27 -7.12
C LEU A 360 -10.01 -28.02 -5.85
N ILE A 361 -9.37 -29.06 -5.33
CA ILE A 361 -8.59 -28.97 -4.09
C ILE A 361 -7.12 -28.71 -4.45
N ILE A 362 -6.54 -27.66 -3.87
CA ILE A 362 -5.13 -27.32 -3.96
C ILE A 362 -4.52 -27.39 -2.56
N ASN A 363 -3.67 -28.37 -2.35
CA ASN A 363 -3.02 -28.65 -1.06
C ASN A 363 -1.49 -28.74 -1.18
N LYS A 364 -0.93 -28.21 -2.27
CA LYS A 364 0.50 -28.17 -2.57
C LYS A 364 0.85 -26.86 -3.27
N PRO A 365 2.09 -26.35 -3.11
CA PRO A 365 2.57 -25.19 -3.84
C PRO A 365 2.34 -25.34 -5.34
N MET A 366 1.85 -24.31 -6.01
CA MET A 366 1.68 -24.29 -7.47
C MET A 366 1.34 -22.89 -7.99
N THR A 367 1.55 -22.69 -9.29
CA THR A 367 1.11 -21.49 -10.00
C THR A 367 -0.01 -21.84 -10.97
N ILE A 368 -1.02 -20.98 -11.11
CA ILE A 368 -2.13 -21.08 -12.07
C ILE A 368 -2.11 -19.80 -12.91
N ILE A 369 -1.99 -19.95 -14.22
CA ILE A 369 -1.93 -18.83 -15.17
C ILE A 369 -2.78 -19.09 -16.42
N GLY A 370 -3.04 -18.04 -17.18
CA GLY A 370 -3.65 -18.12 -18.50
C GLY A 370 -4.94 -17.31 -18.61
N GLY A 371 -5.37 -17.00 -19.84
CA GLY A 371 -6.55 -16.17 -20.10
C GLY A 371 -7.89 -16.92 -20.19
N GLY A 372 -7.87 -18.24 -19.98
CA GLY A 372 -9.06 -19.08 -20.02
C GLY A 372 -10.04 -18.80 -18.88
N LYS A 373 -11.28 -19.25 -19.08
CA LYS A 373 -12.39 -19.04 -18.15
C LYS A 373 -12.71 -20.31 -17.36
N LEU A 374 -12.63 -20.25 -16.04
CA LEU A 374 -13.14 -21.28 -15.14
C LEU A 374 -14.60 -20.97 -14.78
N LYS A 375 -15.52 -21.90 -15.03
CA LYS A 375 -16.95 -21.67 -14.88
C LYS A 375 -17.61 -22.66 -13.92
N ASN A 376 -18.61 -22.21 -13.17
CA ASN A 376 -19.48 -23.04 -12.33
C ASN A 376 -18.71 -24.00 -11.41
N GLY A 377 -17.97 -23.50 -10.42
CA GLY A 377 -17.23 -24.36 -9.49
C GLY A 377 -16.55 -23.59 -8.39
N LYS A 378 -15.63 -24.23 -7.67
CA LYS A 378 -14.76 -23.53 -6.73
C LYS A 378 -13.34 -24.10 -6.69
N ILE A 379 -12.36 -23.29 -6.35
CA ILE A 379 -11.07 -23.76 -5.85
C ILE A 379 -11.06 -23.67 -4.32
N LEU A 380 -10.56 -24.71 -3.66
CA LEU A 380 -10.24 -24.73 -2.24
C LEU A 380 -8.73 -24.84 -2.09
N ILE A 381 -8.08 -23.75 -1.69
CA ILE A 381 -6.68 -23.74 -1.27
C ILE A 381 -6.66 -24.12 0.22
N SER A 382 -6.00 -25.20 0.58
CA SER A 382 -6.03 -25.72 1.95
C SER A 382 -4.69 -26.27 2.42
N ASN A 383 -4.25 -25.86 3.61
CA ASN A 383 -3.05 -26.38 4.27
C ASN A 383 -1.78 -26.30 3.41
N THR A 384 -1.60 -25.19 2.70
CA THR A 384 -0.48 -25.04 1.77
C THR A 384 0.02 -23.61 1.69
N SER A 385 1.10 -23.39 0.95
CA SER A 385 1.65 -22.07 0.71
C SER A 385 2.27 -21.94 -0.68
N HIS A 386 2.72 -20.73 -1.03
CA HIS A 386 3.34 -20.43 -2.32
C HIS A 386 2.38 -20.72 -3.49
N ILE A 387 1.16 -20.18 -3.38
CA ILE A 387 0.16 -20.28 -4.43
C ILE A 387 0.11 -18.96 -5.18
N LYS A 388 0.18 -19.04 -6.52
CA LYS A 388 -0.05 -17.88 -7.39
C LYS A 388 -1.17 -18.19 -8.37
N MET A 389 -2.16 -17.33 -8.48
CA MET A 389 -3.19 -17.38 -9.51
C MET A 389 -3.18 -16.05 -10.27
N SER A 390 -3.03 -16.09 -11.59
CA SER A 390 -2.92 -14.85 -12.37
C SER A 390 -3.54 -14.89 -13.76
N GLY A 391 -4.25 -13.82 -14.12
CA GLY A 391 -4.82 -13.63 -15.46
C GLY A 391 -6.08 -14.44 -15.76
N ILE A 392 -6.61 -15.14 -14.77
CA ILE A 392 -7.72 -16.09 -14.95
C ILE A 392 -9.06 -15.36 -15.00
N ASN A 393 -9.93 -15.74 -15.94
CA ASN A 393 -11.32 -15.32 -15.97
C ASN A 393 -12.20 -16.35 -15.27
N THR A 394 -13.27 -15.91 -14.59
CA THR A 394 -14.15 -16.83 -13.86
C THR A 394 -15.61 -16.43 -13.98
N GLU A 395 -16.53 -17.41 -14.06
CA GLU A 395 -17.98 -17.18 -14.14
C GLU A 395 -18.72 -18.10 -13.19
N ALA A 396 -19.55 -17.56 -12.30
CA ALA A 396 -20.24 -18.33 -11.27
C ALA A 396 -19.28 -19.26 -10.48
N PHE A 397 -18.09 -18.73 -10.19
CA PHE A 397 -16.96 -19.45 -9.62
C PHE A 397 -16.38 -18.65 -8.45
N TYR A 398 -15.87 -19.34 -7.43
CA TYR A 398 -15.33 -18.71 -6.21
C TYR A 398 -14.12 -19.48 -5.66
N LEU A 399 -13.38 -18.81 -4.79
CA LEU A 399 -12.14 -19.27 -4.18
C LEU A 399 -12.30 -19.28 -2.66
N GLU A 400 -11.89 -20.38 -2.03
CA GLU A 400 -11.81 -20.51 -0.57
C GLU A 400 -10.34 -20.75 -0.19
N ILE A 401 -9.82 -19.95 0.74
CA ILE A 401 -8.43 -20.02 1.21
C ILE A 401 -8.45 -20.38 2.70
N ASN A 402 -7.95 -21.57 3.03
CA ASN A 402 -7.99 -22.12 4.37
C ASN A 402 -6.62 -22.56 4.88
N ASN A 403 -6.25 -22.16 6.09
CA ASN A 403 -5.03 -22.56 6.78
C ASN A 403 -3.79 -22.47 5.86
N SER A 404 -3.65 -21.35 5.15
CA SER A 404 -2.66 -21.20 4.07
C SER A 404 -1.95 -19.85 4.14
N SER A 405 -0.77 -19.78 3.54
CA SER A 405 0.06 -18.56 3.51
C SER A 405 0.78 -18.35 2.18
N ASP A 406 1.31 -17.14 1.93
CA ASP A 406 1.92 -16.77 0.63
C ASP A 406 1.02 -17.17 -0.56
N VAL A 407 -0.19 -16.59 -0.56
CA VAL A 407 -1.18 -16.79 -1.63
C VAL A 407 -1.39 -15.48 -2.36
N LYS A 408 -1.18 -15.49 -3.68
CA LYS A 408 -1.23 -14.31 -4.54
C LYS A 408 -2.28 -14.48 -5.63
N ILE A 409 -3.29 -13.62 -5.65
CA ILE A 409 -4.36 -13.59 -6.65
C ILE A 409 -4.27 -12.26 -7.41
N ILE A 410 -3.89 -12.33 -8.69
CA ILE A 410 -3.36 -11.18 -9.43
C ILE A 410 -3.98 -11.06 -10.82
N GLY A 411 -4.63 -9.93 -11.14
CA GLY A 411 -5.09 -9.70 -12.52
C GLY A 411 -6.20 -10.66 -12.96
N CYS A 412 -6.95 -11.24 -12.02
CA CYS A 412 -8.05 -12.16 -12.30
C CYS A 412 -9.39 -11.41 -12.40
N THR A 413 -10.33 -11.96 -13.16
CA THR A 413 -11.70 -11.44 -13.25
C THR A 413 -12.69 -12.43 -12.65
N PHE A 414 -13.49 -11.94 -11.72
CA PHE A 414 -14.53 -12.66 -11.00
C PHE A 414 -15.89 -12.05 -11.30
N TYR A 415 -16.79 -12.79 -11.96
CA TYR A 415 -18.09 -12.24 -12.31
C TYR A 415 -19.25 -13.25 -12.27
N ASN A 416 -20.47 -12.71 -12.19
CA ASN A 416 -21.74 -13.42 -12.34
C ASN A 416 -21.97 -14.56 -11.33
N LEU A 417 -21.88 -14.25 -10.03
CA LEU A 417 -22.33 -15.15 -8.97
C LEU A 417 -23.80 -14.86 -8.67
N THR A 418 -24.71 -15.74 -9.09
CA THR A 418 -26.18 -15.55 -8.94
C THR A 418 -26.82 -16.55 -7.97
N LYS A 419 -26.02 -17.16 -7.08
CA LYS A 419 -26.46 -18.11 -6.06
C LYS A 419 -25.92 -17.66 -4.71
N ASP A 420 -26.46 -18.20 -3.62
CA ASP A 420 -25.94 -17.94 -2.28
C ASP A 420 -24.51 -18.45 -2.13
N VAL A 421 -23.56 -17.52 -2.26
CA VAL A 421 -22.14 -17.71 -1.97
C VAL A 421 -21.71 -16.56 -1.07
N THR A 422 -20.93 -16.88 -0.05
CA THR A 422 -20.46 -15.88 0.94
C THR A 422 -19.63 -14.78 0.28
N GLY A 423 -18.79 -15.14 -0.69
CA GLY A 423 -18.18 -14.19 -1.61
C GLY A 423 -17.36 -14.86 -2.73
N PHE A 424 -16.76 -14.05 -3.61
CA PHE A 424 -15.85 -14.56 -4.63
C PHE A 424 -14.57 -15.13 -4.03
N ILE A 425 -13.99 -14.46 -3.03
CA ILE A 425 -12.85 -14.95 -2.27
C ILE A 425 -13.24 -15.01 -0.80
N THR A 426 -13.03 -16.17 -0.17
CA THR A 426 -13.42 -16.41 1.21
C THR A 426 -12.29 -16.97 2.05
N MET A 427 -12.26 -16.57 3.32
CA MET A 427 -11.34 -17.09 4.35
C MET A 427 -12.11 -17.31 5.64
N ASN A 428 -12.07 -18.52 6.19
CA ASN A 428 -12.74 -18.89 7.45
C ASN A 428 -11.82 -19.52 8.51
N THR A 429 -10.53 -19.60 8.21
CA THR A 429 -9.49 -20.15 9.10
C THR A 429 -8.29 -19.20 9.13
N SER A 430 -7.29 -19.52 9.95
CA SER A 430 -6.08 -18.69 10.02
C SER A 430 -5.37 -18.65 8.68
N CYS A 431 -5.03 -17.47 8.18
CA CYS A 431 -4.28 -17.28 6.94
C CYS A 431 -3.29 -16.13 7.13
N SER A 432 -2.15 -16.17 6.44
CA SER A 432 -1.14 -15.12 6.56
C SER A 432 -0.45 -14.83 5.23
N ASP A 433 -0.02 -13.60 4.99
CA ASP A 433 0.69 -13.20 3.76
C ASP A 433 -0.13 -13.53 2.51
N ILE A 434 -1.27 -12.85 2.40
CA ILE A 434 -2.23 -13.04 1.32
C ILE A 434 -2.30 -11.74 0.53
N ASP A 435 -2.00 -11.82 -0.76
CA ASP A 435 -2.04 -10.67 -1.66
C ASP A 435 -3.16 -10.85 -2.69
N ILE A 436 -4.11 -9.92 -2.70
CA ILE A 436 -5.21 -9.87 -3.66
C ILE A 436 -5.14 -8.52 -4.36
N TYR A 437 -4.59 -8.47 -5.58
CA TYR A 437 -4.40 -7.20 -6.26
C TYR A 437 -4.61 -7.19 -7.77
N ASP A 438 -4.95 -6.01 -8.30
CA ASP A 438 -5.24 -5.79 -9.72
C ASP A 438 -6.39 -6.69 -10.27
N ASN A 439 -7.31 -7.15 -9.41
CA ASN A 439 -8.42 -8.00 -9.83
C ASN A 439 -9.71 -7.19 -10.07
N LYS A 440 -10.64 -7.79 -10.82
CA LYS A 440 -11.98 -7.25 -11.07
C LYS A 440 -13.05 -8.17 -10.50
N PHE A 441 -13.99 -7.63 -9.73
CA PHE A 441 -15.12 -8.35 -9.14
C PHE A 441 -16.43 -7.68 -9.57
N SER A 442 -17.33 -8.42 -10.20
CA SER A 442 -18.62 -7.85 -10.61
C SER A 442 -19.81 -8.80 -10.51
N ASP A 443 -20.99 -8.20 -10.44
CA ASP A 443 -22.29 -8.88 -10.64
C ASP A 443 -22.48 -10.07 -9.70
N ILE A 444 -22.36 -9.80 -8.39
CA ILE A 444 -22.66 -10.78 -7.35
C ILE A 444 -24.03 -10.50 -6.73
N LYS A 445 -24.85 -11.54 -6.73
CA LYS A 445 -26.23 -11.55 -6.23
C LYS A 445 -26.40 -12.72 -5.27
N TYR A 446 -27.17 -12.48 -4.21
CA TYR A 446 -27.65 -13.52 -3.30
C TYR A 446 -29.09 -13.90 -3.68
N VAL A 447 -29.54 -15.05 -3.19
CA VAL A 447 -30.91 -15.56 -3.36
C VAL A 447 -31.68 -15.46 -2.03
N THR A 448 -31.07 -15.84 -0.91
CA THR A 448 -31.79 -15.95 0.37
C THR A 448 -31.49 -14.83 1.37
N SER A 449 -30.22 -14.44 1.54
CA SER A 449 -29.81 -13.50 2.59
C SER A 449 -28.73 -12.53 2.14
N TYR A 450 -29.04 -11.25 2.19
CA TYR A 450 -28.11 -10.17 1.88
C TYR A 450 -27.08 -9.91 2.99
N THR A 451 -27.31 -10.36 4.22
CA THR A 451 -26.37 -10.16 5.33
C THR A 451 -25.31 -11.26 5.38
N THR A 452 -25.60 -12.41 4.77
CA THR A 452 -24.74 -13.59 4.82
C THR A 452 -23.92 -13.75 3.54
N TYR A 453 -24.53 -13.45 2.40
CA TYR A 453 -24.00 -13.78 1.08
C TYR A 453 -23.78 -12.53 0.23
N GLY A 454 -22.87 -12.66 -0.74
CA GLY A 454 -22.76 -11.70 -1.83
C GLY A 454 -21.64 -10.67 -1.71
N CYS A 455 -20.52 -10.98 -1.04
CA CYS A 455 -19.35 -10.10 -1.01
C CYS A 455 -18.37 -10.36 -2.17
N ALA A 456 -17.56 -9.38 -2.55
CA ALA A 456 -16.38 -9.68 -3.38
C ALA A 456 -15.36 -10.48 -2.56
N ILE A 457 -15.01 -9.98 -1.38
CA ILE A 457 -14.11 -10.64 -0.44
C ILE A 457 -14.81 -10.75 0.91
N LYS A 458 -14.90 -11.96 1.46
CA LYS A 458 -15.49 -12.20 2.79
C LYS A 458 -14.56 -13.00 3.69
N ILE A 459 -14.24 -12.43 4.84
CA ILE A 459 -13.37 -13.03 5.85
C ILE A 459 -14.14 -13.15 7.15
N GLU A 460 -14.45 -14.38 7.55
CA GLU A 460 -15.29 -14.66 8.71
C GLU A 460 -14.62 -15.72 9.59
N ILE A 461 -13.99 -15.28 10.69
CA ILE A 461 -13.12 -16.13 11.51
C ILE A 461 -13.56 -16.23 12.98
N THR A 462 -13.44 -17.41 13.57
CA THR A 462 -13.78 -17.64 14.99
C THR A 462 -12.58 -18.16 15.77
N SER A 463 -12.03 -17.35 16.69
CA SER A 463 -10.80 -17.61 17.44
C SER A 463 -9.63 -18.02 16.52
N LYS A 464 -9.44 -17.29 15.42
CA LYS A 464 -8.35 -17.47 14.44
C LYS A 464 -7.63 -16.15 14.17
N THR A 465 -6.58 -16.21 13.35
CA THR A 465 -5.78 -15.03 13.02
C THR A 465 -5.66 -14.87 11.52
N ILE A 466 -5.93 -13.66 11.03
CA ILE A 466 -5.56 -13.21 9.70
C ILE A 466 -4.43 -12.21 9.86
N SER A 467 -3.27 -12.47 9.24
CA SER A 467 -2.16 -11.52 9.25
C SER A 467 -1.62 -11.20 7.85
N ASP A 468 -1.06 -10.00 7.68
CA ASP A 468 -0.35 -9.64 6.44
C ASP A 468 -1.23 -9.78 5.17
N LEU A 469 -2.50 -9.39 5.27
CA LEU A 469 -3.43 -9.41 4.15
C LEU A 469 -3.38 -8.07 3.41
N ARG A 470 -3.18 -8.11 2.09
CA ARG A 470 -3.10 -6.94 1.23
C ARG A 470 -4.15 -7.03 0.12
N ILE A 471 -5.17 -6.18 0.18
CA ILE A 471 -6.20 -6.03 -0.85
C ILE A 471 -5.92 -4.72 -1.58
N LYS A 472 -5.32 -4.78 -2.78
CA LYS A 472 -4.79 -3.58 -3.46
C LYS A 472 -5.25 -3.42 -4.90
N ARG A 473 -5.61 -2.20 -5.32
CA ARG A 473 -5.90 -1.87 -6.74
C ARG A 473 -6.93 -2.79 -7.41
N ASN A 474 -7.90 -3.30 -6.66
CA ASN A 474 -9.00 -4.07 -7.23
C ASN A 474 -10.16 -3.17 -7.63
N GLU A 475 -10.93 -3.55 -8.65
CA GLU A 475 -12.21 -2.93 -9.00
C GLU A 475 -13.38 -3.83 -8.58
N MET A 476 -14.32 -3.32 -7.79
CA MET A 476 -15.46 -4.07 -7.26
C MET A 476 -16.76 -3.31 -7.52
N TYR A 477 -17.70 -3.92 -8.25
CA TYR A 477 -18.98 -3.25 -8.54
C TYR A 477 -20.15 -4.18 -8.78
N ASN A 478 -21.37 -3.63 -8.70
CA ASN A 478 -22.61 -4.40 -8.74
C ASN A 478 -22.63 -5.51 -7.68
N ILE A 479 -22.25 -5.15 -6.45
CA ILE A 479 -22.16 -6.07 -5.31
C ILE A 479 -23.44 -5.97 -4.47
N HIS A 480 -24.33 -6.95 -4.56
CA HIS A 480 -25.62 -6.88 -3.85
C HIS A 480 -25.57 -7.32 -2.37
N GLY A 481 -24.49 -7.98 -1.92
CA GLY A 481 -24.36 -8.46 -0.54
C GLY A 481 -24.13 -7.37 0.53
N PRO A 482 -23.64 -7.75 1.72
CA PRO A 482 -23.52 -6.84 2.86
C PRO A 482 -22.40 -5.83 2.69
N ALA A 483 -21.32 -6.21 2.00
CA ALA A 483 -20.23 -5.32 1.65
C ALA A 483 -19.48 -5.82 0.41
N ALA A 484 -18.70 -4.96 -0.26
CA ALA A 484 -17.72 -5.45 -1.23
C ALA A 484 -16.59 -6.21 -0.51
N ILE A 485 -16.03 -5.60 0.54
CA ILE A 485 -15.05 -6.24 1.43
C ILE A 485 -15.67 -6.37 2.82
N TRP A 486 -15.84 -7.59 3.28
CA TRP A 486 -16.37 -7.89 4.61
C TRP A 486 -15.34 -8.63 5.45
N MET A 487 -15.03 -8.11 6.63
CA MET A 487 -14.08 -8.72 7.57
C MET A 487 -14.67 -8.77 8.97
N GLY A 488 -14.81 -9.96 9.52
CA GLY A 488 -15.43 -10.11 10.82
C GLY A 488 -15.24 -11.48 11.43
N GLY A 489 -15.93 -11.70 12.54
CA GLY A 489 -15.71 -12.94 13.28
C GLY A 489 -16.29 -12.95 14.68
N SER A 490 -15.85 -13.95 15.45
CA SER A 490 -16.19 -14.12 16.87
C SER A 490 -15.04 -14.77 17.65
N GLY A 491 -15.22 -15.00 18.94
CA GLY A 491 -14.17 -15.50 19.83
C GLY A 491 -13.02 -14.51 19.99
N THR A 492 -11.79 -15.02 20.22
CA THR A 492 -10.56 -14.24 20.37
C THR A 492 -9.85 -14.02 19.01
N SER A 493 -10.63 -13.73 17.97
CA SER A 493 -10.10 -13.55 16.62
C SER A 493 -9.21 -12.31 16.52
N GLU A 494 -8.18 -12.38 15.68
CA GLU A 494 -7.23 -11.29 15.46
C GLU A 494 -7.04 -10.99 13.96
N PHE A 495 -7.09 -9.71 13.61
CA PHE A 495 -6.71 -9.16 12.32
C PHE A 495 -5.49 -8.27 12.52
N ASN A 496 -4.37 -8.62 11.90
CA ASN A 496 -3.08 -8.00 12.15
C ASN A 496 -2.40 -7.60 10.84
N ARG A 497 -1.96 -6.34 10.68
CA ARG A 497 -1.31 -5.86 9.45
C ARG A 497 -2.17 -6.08 8.21
N ILE A 498 -3.39 -5.55 8.25
CA ILE A 498 -4.31 -5.59 7.11
C ILE A 498 -4.16 -4.30 6.31
N THR A 499 -3.99 -4.39 4.99
CA THR A 499 -3.93 -3.23 4.11
C THR A 499 -5.01 -3.32 3.02
N ILE A 500 -5.92 -2.35 2.99
CA ILE A 500 -6.90 -2.16 1.91
C ILE A 500 -6.56 -0.86 1.20
N GLN A 501 -5.90 -0.93 0.03
CA GLN A 501 -5.30 0.25 -0.58
C GLN A 501 -5.55 0.40 -2.09
N GLY A 502 -5.92 1.60 -2.54
CA GLY A 502 -6.01 1.90 -3.97
C GLY A 502 -7.14 1.17 -4.69
N ASN A 503 -8.11 0.60 -3.98
CA ASN A 503 -9.24 -0.12 -4.60
C ASN A 503 -10.30 0.87 -5.07
N LYS A 504 -11.01 0.49 -6.13
CA LYS A 504 -12.17 1.19 -6.65
C LYS A 504 -13.42 0.37 -6.38
N ILE A 505 -14.30 0.87 -5.50
CA ILE A 505 -15.49 0.16 -5.04
C ILE A 505 -16.72 1.00 -5.34
N HIS A 506 -17.65 0.49 -6.14
CA HIS A 506 -18.85 1.26 -6.46
C HIS A 506 -20.10 0.44 -6.72
N HIS A 507 -21.27 1.07 -6.66
CA HIS A 507 -22.55 0.42 -6.95
C HIS A 507 -22.73 -0.86 -6.10
N THR A 508 -22.66 -0.71 -4.79
CA THR A 508 -22.92 -1.80 -3.84
C THR A 508 -24.33 -1.66 -3.24
N GLY A 509 -24.88 -2.77 -2.73
CA GLY A 509 -26.19 -2.82 -2.11
C GLY A 509 -26.20 -2.33 -0.66
N SER A 510 -25.06 -2.40 0.04
CA SER A 510 -24.94 -1.99 1.43
C SER A 510 -23.62 -1.25 1.67
N PHE A 511 -22.58 -1.88 2.21
CA PHE A 511 -21.31 -1.21 2.50
C PHE A 511 -20.27 -1.34 1.37
N ALA A 512 -19.25 -0.48 1.34
CA ALA A 512 -18.06 -0.74 0.53
C ALA A 512 -17.08 -1.65 1.30
N ILE A 513 -16.68 -1.21 2.49
CA ILE A 513 -15.78 -1.93 3.39
C ILE A 513 -16.45 -2.04 4.76
N GLU A 514 -16.55 -3.25 5.29
CA GLU A 514 -17.22 -3.53 6.56
C GLU A 514 -16.33 -4.35 7.49
N PHE A 515 -16.10 -3.84 8.70
CA PHE A 515 -15.50 -4.58 9.81
C PHE A 515 -16.56 -4.91 10.86
N PHE A 516 -16.84 -6.20 11.02
CA PHE A 516 -17.95 -6.67 11.83
C PHE A 516 -17.51 -7.54 13.01
N GLN A 517 -17.78 -7.07 14.21
CA GLN A 517 -17.50 -7.73 15.48
C GLN A 517 -18.78 -8.38 16.03
N LEU A 518 -18.80 -9.72 16.14
CA LEU A 518 -19.83 -10.44 16.92
C LEU A 518 -19.44 -10.57 18.41
N SER A 519 -18.14 -10.52 18.72
CA SER A 519 -17.58 -10.56 20.07
C SER A 519 -16.22 -9.82 20.11
N LEU A 520 -15.42 -10.00 21.16
CA LEU A 520 -14.09 -9.38 21.33
C LEU A 520 -13.09 -9.79 20.23
N ILE A 521 -13.06 -9.05 19.11
CA ILE A 521 -12.07 -9.18 18.04
C ILE A 521 -11.00 -8.10 18.20
N SER A 522 -9.73 -8.43 17.96
CA SER A 522 -8.64 -7.47 17.90
C SER A 522 -8.30 -7.09 16.46
N PHE A 523 -8.20 -5.78 16.21
CA PHE A 523 -7.61 -5.22 14.99
C PHE A 523 -6.33 -4.51 15.37
N LYS A 524 -5.23 -4.83 14.69
CA LYS A 524 -3.88 -4.27 14.90
C LYS A 524 -3.28 -3.88 13.57
N GLU A 525 -2.71 -2.68 13.49
CA GLU A 525 -1.99 -2.18 12.31
C GLU A 525 -2.81 -2.30 11.01
N CYS A 526 -4.11 -2.01 11.08
CA CYS A 526 -5.00 -2.10 9.94
C CYS A 526 -5.09 -0.74 9.22
N ILE A 527 -4.88 -0.71 7.91
CA ILE A 527 -4.78 0.51 7.10
C ILE A 527 -5.75 0.44 5.93
N ILE A 528 -6.57 1.49 5.79
CA ILE A 528 -7.48 1.70 4.66
C ILE A 528 -7.06 3.00 3.99
N ASP A 529 -6.39 2.90 2.85
CA ASP A 529 -5.69 4.03 2.26
C ASP A 529 -5.97 4.23 0.76
N SER A 530 -6.16 5.47 0.33
CA SER A 530 -6.18 5.82 -1.10
C SER A 530 -7.24 5.07 -1.94
N ASN A 531 -8.36 4.64 -1.34
CA ASN A 531 -9.44 3.97 -2.08
C ASN A 531 -10.42 4.98 -2.68
N GLU A 532 -10.98 4.65 -3.85
CA GLU A 532 -12.07 5.39 -4.50
C GLU A 532 -13.40 4.63 -4.28
N ILE A 533 -14.31 5.22 -3.50
CA ILE A 533 -15.55 4.59 -3.06
C ILE A 533 -16.73 5.46 -3.48
N TYR A 534 -17.66 4.95 -4.28
CA TYR A 534 -18.79 5.78 -4.70
C TYR A 534 -20.06 5.03 -5.08
N ASP A 535 -21.22 5.70 -5.10
CA ASP A 535 -22.52 5.10 -5.40
C ASP A 535 -22.84 3.91 -4.49
N ILE A 536 -22.59 4.09 -3.20
CA ILE A 536 -22.76 3.04 -2.19
C ILE A 536 -24.19 3.03 -1.67
N GLY A 537 -24.76 1.83 -1.61
CA GLY A 537 -26.19 1.58 -1.44
C GLY A 537 -26.99 1.72 -2.73
N ALA A 538 -26.46 2.27 -3.83
CA ALA A 538 -27.22 2.66 -5.02
C ALA A 538 -28.09 1.52 -5.61
N ILE A 539 -27.60 0.28 -5.62
CA ILE A 539 -28.27 -0.86 -6.25
C ILE A 539 -29.15 -1.68 -5.29
N ARG A 540 -29.36 -1.20 -4.06
CA ARG A 540 -30.19 -1.87 -3.06
C ARG A 540 -31.65 -1.90 -3.48
N THR A 541 -32.28 -3.08 -3.41
CA THR A 541 -33.74 -3.23 -3.54
C THR A 541 -34.42 -2.74 -2.27
N LEU A 542 -35.47 -1.92 -2.40
CA LEU A 542 -36.11 -1.03 -1.40
C LEU A 542 -36.66 -1.65 -0.09
N SER A 543 -36.25 -2.83 0.34
CA SER A 543 -36.99 -3.61 1.33
C SER A 543 -36.28 -3.90 2.66
N PHE A 544 -35.01 -3.54 2.87
CA PHE A 544 -34.29 -4.00 4.07
C PHE A 544 -33.24 -3.00 4.57
N GLY A 545 -33.16 -2.82 5.91
CA GLY A 545 -32.03 -2.27 6.71
C GLY A 545 -31.73 -0.77 6.63
N ASN A 546 -31.21 -0.16 7.70
CA ASN A 546 -30.85 1.28 7.72
C ASN A 546 -29.37 1.56 7.40
N GLY A 547 -28.46 0.58 7.54
CA GLY A 547 -26.99 0.80 7.45
C GLY A 547 -26.39 0.67 6.03
N CYS A 548 -26.24 1.74 5.25
CA CYS A 548 -25.53 1.76 3.95
C CYS A 548 -24.42 2.82 3.92
N GLY A 549 -23.24 2.47 4.42
CA GLY A 549 -22.09 3.37 4.51
C GLY A 549 -20.91 3.03 3.60
N GLY A 550 -19.98 3.95 3.43
CA GLY A 550 -18.73 3.70 2.70
C GLY A 550 -17.82 2.73 3.45
N ILE A 551 -17.25 3.19 4.55
CA ILE A 551 -16.37 2.40 5.42
C ILE A 551 -17.03 2.29 6.79
N PHE A 552 -17.27 1.06 7.25
CA PHE A 552 -18.03 0.81 8.47
C PHE A 552 -17.29 -0.12 9.44
N VAL A 553 -17.38 0.20 10.74
CA VAL A 553 -16.98 -0.65 11.85
C VAL A 553 -18.10 -0.66 12.89
N ASN A 554 -18.65 -1.82 13.24
CA ASN A 554 -19.73 -1.93 14.24
C ASN A 554 -19.25 -1.87 15.71
N SER A 555 -18.03 -1.41 15.97
CA SER A 555 -17.42 -1.39 17.31
C SER A 555 -17.52 -0.01 17.95
N ALA A 556 -17.88 0.02 19.23
CA ALA A 556 -17.91 1.24 20.03
C ALA A 556 -16.57 1.58 20.71
N THR A 557 -15.54 0.74 20.53
CA THR A 557 -14.20 0.95 21.11
C THR A 557 -13.19 1.29 20.05
N ALA A 558 -12.30 2.24 20.34
CA ALA A 558 -11.24 2.63 19.41
C ALA A 558 -10.41 1.41 18.99
N LEU A 559 -10.43 1.13 17.69
CA LEU A 559 -9.64 0.07 17.08
C LEU A 559 -8.36 0.65 16.48
N ASP A 560 -7.31 -0.15 16.40
CA ASP A 560 -6.07 0.19 15.68
C ASP A 560 -6.26 0.05 14.16
N ILE A 561 -7.26 0.79 13.65
CA ILE A 561 -7.61 0.94 12.24
C ILE A 561 -7.40 2.40 11.86
N ILE A 562 -6.66 2.63 10.77
CA ILE A 562 -6.32 3.94 10.23
C ILE A 562 -6.98 4.08 8.85
N VAL A 563 -7.69 5.19 8.64
CA VAL A 563 -8.43 5.48 7.40
C VAL A 563 -7.93 6.79 6.79
N THR A 564 -7.14 6.69 5.71
CA THR A 564 -6.44 7.84 5.13
C THR A 564 -6.59 8.00 3.63
N ASN A 565 -6.58 9.25 3.15
CA ASN A 565 -6.46 9.57 1.72
C ASN A 565 -7.56 8.95 0.81
N ASN A 566 -8.70 8.51 1.37
CA ASN A 566 -9.76 7.90 0.58
C ASN A 566 -10.67 8.97 -0.03
N VAL A 567 -11.27 8.65 -1.18
CA VAL A 567 -12.27 9.47 -1.86
C VAL A 567 -13.61 8.76 -1.78
N LEU A 568 -14.57 9.34 -1.06
CA LEU A 568 -15.91 8.79 -0.87
C LEU A 568 -16.95 9.74 -1.50
N LYS A 569 -17.80 9.26 -2.42
CA LYS A 569 -18.79 10.10 -3.12
C LYS A 569 -20.15 9.44 -3.23
N ARG A 570 -21.24 10.21 -3.08
CA ARG A 570 -22.62 9.72 -3.32
C ARG A 570 -22.91 8.46 -2.49
N ILE A 571 -22.86 8.64 -1.17
CA ILE A 571 -23.09 7.57 -0.20
C ILE A 571 -24.49 7.71 0.36
N THR A 572 -25.27 6.62 0.37
CA THR A 572 -26.68 6.68 0.75
C THR A 572 -26.89 7.11 2.21
N GLU A 573 -25.98 6.75 3.12
CA GLU A 573 -26.05 7.11 4.55
C GLU A 573 -24.78 7.82 5.05
N CYS A 574 -23.78 7.07 5.52
CA CYS A 574 -22.57 7.58 6.17
C CYS A 574 -21.33 7.32 5.32
N GLY A 575 -20.44 8.31 5.17
CA GLY A 575 -19.17 8.09 4.47
C GLY A 575 -18.29 7.12 5.23
N ILE A 576 -17.91 7.51 6.45
CA ILE A 576 -17.10 6.70 7.36
C ILE A 576 -17.87 6.58 8.68
N GLU A 577 -18.04 5.35 9.18
CA GLU A 577 -18.83 5.08 10.38
C GLU A 577 -18.13 4.04 11.27
N GLY A 578 -18.09 4.29 12.58
CA GLY A 578 -17.55 3.34 13.56
C GLY A 578 -16.59 3.97 14.56
N SER A 579 -15.59 3.22 15.01
CA SER A 579 -14.54 3.73 15.93
C SER A 579 -13.14 3.44 15.38
N PHE A 580 -12.44 4.48 14.94
CA PHE A 580 -11.11 4.38 14.34
C PHE A 580 -10.01 5.01 15.21
N LYS A 581 -8.75 4.65 14.97
CA LYS A 581 -7.60 5.33 15.60
C LYS A 581 -7.36 6.70 14.97
N LEU A 582 -7.47 6.75 13.65
CA LEU A 582 -7.23 7.93 12.84
C LEU A 582 -8.11 7.90 11.58
N VAL A 583 -8.83 8.99 11.33
CA VAL A 583 -9.52 9.28 10.07
C VAL A 583 -8.92 10.57 9.53
N ALA A 584 -8.08 10.51 8.49
CA ALA A 584 -7.38 11.69 8.02
C ALA A 584 -7.22 11.84 6.51
N ASN A 585 -7.18 13.09 6.04
CA ASN A 585 -6.97 13.44 4.62
C ASN A 585 -7.98 12.79 3.66
N ASN A 586 -9.17 12.39 4.12
CA ASN A 586 -10.19 11.83 3.26
C ASN A 586 -11.00 12.95 2.58
N TYR A 587 -11.42 12.72 1.34
CA TYR A 587 -12.38 13.56 0.63
C TYR A 587 -13.74 12.86 0.63
N ILE A 588 -14.73 13.43 1.30
CA ILE A 588 -16.07 12.85 1.44
C ILE A 588 -17.09 13.83 0.87
N GLU A 589 -17.86 13.38 -0.12
CA GLU A 589 -18.82 14.21 -0.83
C GLU A 589 -20.19 13.56 -0.95
N ASP A 590 -21.22 14.35 -0.67
CA ASP A 590 -22.62 13.99 -0.92
C ASP A 590 -23.03 12.69 -0.19
N THR A 591 -22.96 12.71 1.13
CA THR A 591 -23.52 11.62 1.96
C THR A 591 -24.99 11.87 2.26
N GLY A 592 -25.76 10.83 2.60
CA GLY A 592 -27.22 10.95 2.65
C GLY A 592 -27.85 11.22 1.28
N CYS A 593 -27.25 10.76 0.18
CA CYS A 593 -27.54 11.28 -1.17
C CYS A 593 -28.91 10.91 -1.75
N ASP A 594 -29.67 9.98 -1.16
CA ASP A 594 -30.97 9.53 -1.66
C ASP A 594 -31.98 9.31 -0.52
N GLN A 595 -32.52 10.41 0.02
CA GLN A 595 -33.54 10.38 1.08
C GLN A 595 -34.96 10.24 0.55
N LEU A 596 -35.16 10.36 -0.77
CA LEU A 596 -36.46 10.19 -1.40
C LEU A 596 -36.85 8.71 -1.46
N HIS A 597 -35.94 7.88 -1.96
CA HIS A 597 -36.21 6.45 -2.03
C HIS A 597 -35.82 5.74 -0.73
N ARG A 598 -34.94 6.35 0.09
CA ARG A 598 -34.38 5.75 1.30
C ARG A 598 -34.25 6.79 2.42
N PRO A 599 -35.36 7.13 3.10
CA PRO A 599 -35.32 8.07 4.21
C PRO A 599 -34.50 7.48 5.37
N ILE A 600 -33.33 8.06 5.63
CA ILE A 600 -32.39 7.69 6.68
C ILE A 600 -32.13 8.92 7.54
N THR A 601 -32.53 8.85 8.80
CA THR A 601 -32.53 9.99 9.72
C THR A 601 -31.16 10.31 10.30
N ASP A 602 -30.23 9.37 10.22
CA ASP A 602 -28.92 9.37 10.89
C ASP A 602 -27.72 9.57 9.94
N SER A 603 -27.97 9.96 8.69
CA SER A 603 -26.90 10.22 7.72
C SER A 603 -25.93 11.33 8.15
N SER A 604 -24.64 11.09 7.99
CA SER A 604 -23.54 12.05 8.25
C SER A 604 -22.38 11.81 7.27
N SER A 605 -21.36 12.67 7.23
CA SER A 605 -20.16 12.32 6.45
C SER A 605 -19.23 11.39 7.23
N ILE A 606 -18.97 11.73 8.50
CA ILE A 606 -18.23 10.89 9.42
C ILE A 606 -19.07 10.69 10.70
N TYR A 607 -19.47 9.45 10.97
CA TYR A 607 -20.03 9.01 12.23
C TYR A 607 -18.94 8.27 13.01
N ASP A 608 -18.06 8.97 13.72
CA ASP A 608 -16.86 8.32 14.30
C ASP A 608 -16.74 8.50 15.82
N GLY A 609 -16.76 7.38 16.52
CA GLY A 609 -16.42 7.22 17.93
C GLY A 609 -14.92 7.05 18.19
N GLY A 610 -14.08 7.25 17.18
CA GLY A 610 -12.62 7.15 17.14
C GLY A 610 -11.88 8.38 17.66
N GLN A 611 -10.55 8.33 17.77
CA GLN A 611 -9.77 9.33 18.52
C GLN A 611 -9.44 10.60 17.73
N ASN A 612 -9.00 10.46 16.48
CA ASN A 612 -8.42 11.55 15.71
C ASN A 612 -9.11 11.70 14.36
N ILE A 613 -9.66 12.88 14.09
CA ILE A 613 -10.28 13.23 12.79
C ILE A 613 -9.58 14.46 12.26
N ILE A 614 -8.72 14.28 11.25
CA ILE A 614 -7.72 15.29 10.88
C ILE A 614 -7.73 15.58 9.38
N ASN A 615 -7.74 16.85 8.98
CA ASN A 615 -7.53 17.29 7.59
C ASN A 615 -8.48 16.67 6.55
N ASN A 616 -9.68 16.25 6.94
CA ASN A 616 -10.66 15.72 6.00
C ASN A 616 -11.37 16.87 5.27
N VAL A 617 -11.71 16.66 4.00
CA VAL A 617 -12.52 17.58 3.21
C VAL A 617 -13.91 16.97 3.03
N ILE A 618 -14.93 17.64 3.56
CA ILE A 618 -16.30 17.20 3.58
C ILE A 618 -17.17 18.20 2.80
N VAL A 619 -17.86 17.70 1.78
CA VAL A 619 -18.70 18.50 0.87
C VAL A 619 -20.11 17.92 0.84
N ASN A 620 -21.12 18.77 1.04
CA ASN A 620 -22.53 18.38 1.00
C ASN A 620 -22.85 17.19 1.93
N PRO A 621 -22.57 17.29 3.24
CA PRO A 621 -22.80 16.19 4.17
C PRO A 621 -24.27 15.73 4.25
N GLY A 622 -24.51 14.62 4.96
CA GLY A 622 -25.82 14.13 5.35
C GLY A 622 -26.52 15.00 6.41
N GLN A 623 -27.68 14.56 6.88
CA GLN A 623 -28.56 15.32 7.78
C GLN A 623 -27.87 15.82 9.07
N HIS A 624 -27.00 15.00 9.66
CA HIS A 624 -26.27 15.33 10.90
C HIS A 624 -24.96 16.10 10.67
N GLY A 625 -24.62 16.41 9.42
CA GLY A 625 -23.49 17.25 9.09
C GLY A 625 -22.19 16.51 8.86
N GLY A 626 -21.08 17.24 9.01
CA GLY A 626 -19.77 16.77 8.60
C GLY A 626 -19.27 15.66 9.52
N VAL A 627 -19.17 15.94 10.81
CA VAL A 627 -18.77 14.96 11.82
C VAL A 627 -19.84 14.88 12.89
N TYR A 628 -20.33 13.68 13.16
CA TYR A 628 -21.32 13.41 14.17
C TYR A 628 -20.89 12.24 15.05
N TYR A 629 -21.16 12.32 16.35
CA TYR A 629 -21.04 11.15 17.23
C TYR A 629 -22.01 11.24 18.39
N PHE A 630 -22.77 10.16 18.60
CA PHE A 630 -23.64 9.98 19.75
C PHE A 630 -23.10 8.86 20.66
N SER A 631 -23.07 9.12 21.97
CA SER A 631 -22.73 8.14 23.00
C SER A 631 -23.63 8.26 24.22
N ASN A 632 -24.12 7.12 24.71
CA ASN A 632 -24.76 7.04 26.03
C ASN A 632 -23.74 7.25 27.17
N GLY A 633 -22.45 6.99 26.91
CA GLY A 633 -21.35 7.17 27.85
C GLY A 633 -20.72 8.56 27.78
N LYS A 634 -19.47 8.65 28.25
CA LYS A 634 -18.63 9.83 28.03
C LYS A 634 -17.99 9.78 26.65
N ILE A 635 -17.85 10.94 26.01
CA ILE A 635 -16.94 11.13 24.88
C ILE A 635 -15.65 11.71 25.43
N VAL A 636 -14.52 11.01 25.23
CA VAL A 636 -13.21 11.42 25.78
C VAL A 636 -12.11 11.38 24.74
N ASP A 637 -11.07 12.19 24.96
CA ASP A 637 -9.77 12.15 24.27
C ASP A 637 -9.90 12.20 22.74
N LYS A 638 -10.65 13.19 22.24
CA LYS A 638 -10.88 13.41 20.80
C LYS A 638 -10.10 14.61 20.29
N ASN A 639 -9.57 14.48 19.08
CA ASN A 639 -8.90 15.57 18.38
C ASN A 639 -9.49 15.76 16.97
N TYR A 640 -10.12 16.91 16.76
CA TYR A 640 -10.66 17.33 15.47
C TYR A 640 -9.80 18.49 14.96
N CYS A 641 -8.96 18.24 13.96
CA CYS A 641 -7.96 19.21 13.53
C CYS A 641 -7.97 19.44 12.01
N GLY A 642 -7.97 20.69 11.53
CA GLY A 642 -7.73 21.00 10.12
C GLY A 642 -8.81 20.54 9.12
N ASN A 643 -9.99 20.10 9.59
CA ASN A 643 -11.04 19.60 8.69
C ASN A 643 -11.73 20.76 7.96
N ILE A 644 -12.09 20.55 6.70
CA ILE A 644 -12.85 21.49 5.86
C ILE A 644 -14.27 20.95 5.67
N ILE A 645 -15.30 21.65 6.14
CA ILE A 645 -16.71 21.20 5.99
C ILE A 645 -17.52 22.29 5.27
N ARG A 646 -18.20 21.95 4.19
CA ARG A 646 -18.99 22.92 3.41
C ARG A 646 -20.17 22.30 2.68
N ASN A 647 -21.21 23.09 2.45
CA ASN A 647 -22.16 22.85 1.37
C ASN A 647 -21.69 23.62 0.13
N THR A 648 -21.75 22.97 -1.03
CA THR A 648 -21.54 23.57 -2.36
C THR A 648 -22.81 23.35 -3.16
N PHE A 649 -23.60 24.40 -3.32
CA PHE A 649 -24.94 24.33 -3.91
C PHE A 649 -25.25 25.53 -4.80
N ILE A 650 -26.22 25.32 -5.69
CA ILE A 650 -26.88 26.40 -6.44
C ILE A 650 -28.20 26.71 -5.72
N ALA A 651 -28.41 27.97 -5.32
CA ALA A 651 -29.70 28.38 -4.77
C ALA A 651 -30.77 28.37 -5.87
N TRP A 652 -31.93 27.79 -5.58
CA TRP A 652 -33.08 27.84 -6.48
C TRP A 652 -33.52 29.30 -6.72
N LYS A 653 -33.94 29.61 -7.94
CA LYS A 653 -34.43 30.91 -8.39
C LYS A 653 -35.72 30.70 -9.19
N GLY A 654 -36.69 31.60 -9.00
CA GLY A 654 -37.94 31.57 -9.75
C GLY A 654 -37.76 32.04 -11.20
N ASN A 655 -38.65 31.59 -12.10
CA ASN A 655 -38.62 31.89 -13.54
C ASN A 655 -37.24 31.66 -14.19
N THR A 656 -36.50 30.65 -13.71
CA THR A 656 -35.14 30.35 -14.13
C THR A 656 -35.14 29.05 -14.92
N THR A 657 -34.38 29.01 -16.03
CA THR A 657 -34.20 27.79 -16.81
C THR A 657 -33.29 26.83 -16.08
N TYR A 658 -33.73 25.59 -15.94
CA TYR A 658 -32.97 24.48 -15.37
C TYR A 658 -32.90 23.32 -16.36
N VAL A 659 -31.79 22.59 -16.35
CA VAL A 659 -31.56 21.40 -17.16
C VAL A 659 -31.63 20.12 -16.32
N LEU A 660 -31.71 18.97 -17.00
CA LEU A 660 -31.77 17.68 -16.35
C LEU A 660 -30.54 17.47 -15.45
N GLU A 661 -30.77 16.90 -14.26
CA GLU A 661 -29.81 16.68 -13.17
C GLU A 661 -29.23 17.95 -12.49
N ASP A 662 -29.74 19.15 -12.81
CA ASP A 662 -29.41 20.33 -12.02
C ASP A 662 -29.73 20.11 -10.54
N LEU A 663 -28.75 20.38 -9.67
CA LEU A 663 -28.85 20.22 -8.23
C LEU A 663 -29.01 21.60 -7.57
N VAL A 664 -30.18 21.81 -6.95
CA VAL A 664 -30.52 23.10 -6.31
C VAL A 664 -30.92 22.94 -4.86
N VAL A 665 -30.78 24.02 -4.10
CA VAL A 665 -31.31 24.12 -2.74
C VAL A 665 -32.46 25.11 -2.70
N SER A 666 -33.58 24.69 -2.12
CA SER A 666 -34.77 25.51 -1.86
C SER A 666 -35.41 25.09 -0.54
N ASP A 667 -35.93 26.03 0.26
CA ASP A 667 -36.62 25.74 1.53
C ASP A 667 -35.87 24.73 2.43
N ASN A 668 -34.56 24.93 2.60
CA ASN A 668 -33.64 24.04 3.35
C ASN A 668 -33.69 22.56 2.90
N ARG A 669 -33.86 22.31 1.61
CA ARG A 669 -33.85 20.98 1.01
C ARG A 669 -33.12 20.98 -0.32
N TRP A 670 -32.48 19.86 -0.63
CA TRP A 670 -31.85 19.60 -1.91
C TRP A 670 -32.85 18.97 -2.88
N TYR A 671 -32.80 19.41 -4.13
CA TYR A 671 -33.63 18.91 -5.22
C TYR A 671 -32.77 18.66 -6.44
N VAL A 672 -33.10 17.59 -7.17
CA VAL A 672 -32.50 17.27 -8.47
C VAL A 672 -33.54 17.42 -9.56
N CYS A 673 -33.19 18.13 -10.64
CA CYS A 673 -34.09 18.32 -11.77
C CYS A 673 -34.24 17.01 -12.54
N LYS A 674 -35.46 16.46 -12.64
CA LYS A 674 -35.78 15.26 -13.43
C LYS A 674 -36.49 15.56 -14.74
N GLN A 675 -36.89 16.80 -14.95
CA GLN A 675 -37.40 17.29 -16.23
C GLN A 675 -36.98 18.75 -16.39
N ALA A 676 -36.17 19.02 -17.42
CA ALA A 676 -35.71 20.36 -17.77
C ALA A 676 -36.89 21.29 -18.09
N GLY A 677 -36.73 22.58 -17.83
CA GLY A 677 -37.80 23.57 -18.01
C GLY A 677 -37.47 24.92 -17.41
N ILE A 678 -38.50 25.70 -17.12
CA ILE A 678 -38.45 26.98 -16.42
C ILE A 678 -39.20 26.81 -15.09
N SER A 679 -38.53 27.14 -13.99
CA SER A 679 -39.14 27.09 -12.64
C SER A 679 -40.34 28.04 -12.51
N ALA A 680 -41.26 27.74 -11.59
CA ALA A 680 -42.33 28.67 -11.25
C ALA A 680 -41.77 29.93 -10.58
N ASN A 681 -42.64 30.91 -10.39
CA ASN A 681 -42.30 32.13 -9.65
C ASN A 681 -42.31 31.92 -8.11
N SER A 682 -42.85 30.80 -7.64
CA SER A 682 -42.95 30.46 -6.21
C SER A 682 -41.90 29.43 -5.82
N MET A 683 -41.33 29.59 -4.61
CA MET A 683 -40.30 28.70 -4.06
C MET A 683 -40.68 27.21 -4.13
N LEU A 684 -39.74 26.39 -4.63
CA LEU A 684 -39.85 24.92 -4.67
C LEU A 684 -39.90 24.32 -3.25
N LYS A 685 -40.87 23.43 -3.00
CA LYS A 685 -41.13 22.78 -1.70
C LYS A 685 -41.59 21.33 -1.87
N GLY A 686 -41.50 20.53 -0.80
CA GLY A 686 -41.98 19.14 -0.74
C GLY A 686 -40.84 18.12 -0.59
N THR A 687 -41.18 16.87 -0.28
CA THR A 687 -40.24 15.76 -0.04
C THR A 687 -40.51 14.53 -0.91
N GLY A 688 -41.25 14.71 -2.01
CA GLY A 688 -41.64 13.63 -2.92
C GLY A 688 -40.86 13.63 -4.24
N ALA A 689 -41.20 12.68 -5.09
CA ALA A 689 -40.75 12.62 -6.48
C ALA A 689 -41.66 13.46 -7.38
N ASN A 690 -41.17 13.84 -8.56
CA ASN A 690 -41.95 14.51 -9.61
C ASN A 690 -42.68 15.79 -9.15
N ILE A 691 -42.08 16.55 -8.24
CA ILE A 691 -42.60 17.83 -7.77
C ILE A 691 -42.62 18.80 -8.95
N VAL A 692 -43.81 19.26 -9.33
CA VAL A 692 -44.00 20.19 -10.45
C VAL A 692 -43.72 21.63 -10.00
N ASP A 693 -42.82 22.31 -10.71
CA ASP A 693 -42.40 23.69 -10.45
C ASP A 693 -42.24 24.41 -11.79
N GLY A 694 -43.31 25.07 -12.23
CA GLY A 694 -43.39 25.64 -13.57
C GLY A 694 -43.48 24.54 -14.62
N THR A 695 -42.53 24.51 -15.56
CA THR A 695 -42.37 23.40 -16.50
C THR A 695 -41.29 22.39 -16.08
N CYS A 696 -40.57 22.67 -14.99
CA CYS A 696 -39.63 21.72 -14.40
C CYS A 696 -40.36 20.65 -13.58
N LYS A 697 -39.73 19.47 -13.47
CA LYS A 697 -40.04 18.48 -12.43
C LYS A 697 -38.81 18.20 -11.60
N TRP A 698 -39.00 18.10 -10.30
CA TRP A 698 -37.94 17.91 -9.34
C TRP A 698 -38.19 16.67 -8.50
N ASP A 699 -37.11 15.96 -8.20
CA ASP A 699 -37.11 14.98 -7.13
C ASP A 699 -36.46 15.61 -5.90
N TYR A 700 -37.12 15.46 -4.75
CA TYR A 700 -36.46 15.69 -3.48
C TYR A 700 -35.25 14.78 -3.36
N LYS A 701 -34.14 15.30 -2.83
CA LYS A 701 -32.92 14.52 -2.65
C LYS A 701 -32.64 14.24 -1.18
N LYS A 702 -32.51 15.30 -0.37
CA LYS A 702 -32.19 15.23 1.07
C LYS A 702 -32.43 16.58 1.77
N PRO A 703 -32.50 16.63 3.11
CA PRO A 703 -32.54 17.90 3.84
C PRO A 703 -31.25 18.67 3.59
N PHE A 704 -31.31 20.00 3.66
CA PHE A 704 -30.09 20.82 3.69
C PHE A 704 -29.34 20.50 4.97
N ALA A 705 -28.08 20.09 4.82
CA ALA A 705 -27.30 19.60 5.93
C ALA A 705 -26.90 20.73 6.86
N LYS A 706 -26.97 20.46 8.17
CA LYS A 706 -26.30 21.29 9.17
C LYS A 706 -24.80 21.12 8.99
N LEU A 707 -24.05 22.20 8.88
CA LEU A 707 -22.60 22.11 8.74
C LEU A 707 -21.97 22.16 10.13
N GLY A 708 -20.98 21.32 10.40
CA GLY A 708 -20.29 21.33 11.69
C GLY A 708 -19.84 19.98 12.22
N ILE A 709 -19.31 20.04 13.44
CA ILE A 709 -18.97 18.88 14.27
C ILE A 709 -19.97 18.86 15.43
N SER A 710 -20.71 17.76 15.56
CA SER A 710 -21.78 17.60 16.53
C SER A 710 -21.49 16.39 17.43
N LEU A 711 -21.24 16.65 18.71
CA LEU A 711 -20.96 15.62 19.71
C LEU A 711 -22.10 15.58 20.71
N ASN A 712 -22.71 14.41 20.86
CA ASN A 712 -23.79 14.18 21.79
C ASN A 712 -23.43 13.07 22.78
N ALA A 713 -23.24 13.44 24.04
CA ALA A 713 -22.86 12.50 25.10
C ALA A 713 -23.78 12.64 26.31
N ILE A 714 -24.45 11.56 26.68
CA ILE A 714 -25.26 11.55 27.91
C ILE A 714 -24.37 11.59 29.16
N GLY A 715 -23.22 10.89 29.14
CA GLY A 715 -22.27 10.82 30.24
C GLY A 715 -21.34 12.04 30.37
N GLY A 716 -21.33 12.94 29.38
CA GLY A 716 -20.48 14.13 29.35
C GLY A 716 -19.36 14.06 28.31
N ILE A 717 -18.63 15.16 28.17
CA ILE A 717 -17.58 15.33 27.16
C ILE A 717 -16.30 15.82 27.84
N GLU A 718 -15.18 15.12 27.65
CA GLU A 718 -13.91 15.43 28.35
C GLU A 718 -12.70 15.39 27.41
N ASN A 719 -11.72 16.27 27.61
CA ASN A 719 -10.44 16.28 26.88
C ASN A 719 -10.62 16.30 25.35
N ILE A 720 -11.37 17.28 24.84
CA ILE A 720 -11.62 17.42 23.40
C ILE A 720 -10.85 18.61 22.85
N ALA A 721 -10.20 18.43 21.71
CA ALA A 721 -9.57 19.50 20.95
C ALA A 721 -10.28 19.72 19.61
N PHE A 722 -10.64 20.99 19.33
CA PHE A 722 -11.09 21.47 18.03
C PHE A 722 -10.10 22.53 17.54
N LYS A 723 -9.26 22.18 16.56
CA LYS A 723 -8.16 23.04 16.10
C LYS A 723 -8.20 23.27 14.60
N ASP A 724 -8.03 24.52 14.16
CA ASP A 724 -7.79 24.86 12.75
C ASP A 724 -8.82 24.32 11.74
N ASN A 725 -10.04 23.98 12.18
CA ASN A 725 -11.09 23.51 11.27
C ASN A 725 -11.70 24.70 10.53
N VAL A 726 -11.94 24.53 9.24
CA VAL A 726 -12.62 25.53 8.41
C VAL A 726 -14.00 25.02 8.11
N ALA A 727 -15.03 25.78 8.43
CA ALA A 727 -16.30 25.48 7.82
C ALA A 727 -17.17 26.69 7.54
N PHE A 728 -17.87 26.56 6.43
CA PHE A 728 -18.71 27.57 5.86
C PHE A 728 -20.05 27.33 6.52
N GLU A 729 -20.51 28.20 7.43
CA GLU A 729 -21.73 28.02 8.23
C GLU A 729 -21.71 26.91 9.34
N ILE A 730 -20.66 26.79 10.16
CA ILE A 730 -20.67 25.78 11.25
C ILE A 730 -21.75 26.08 12.33
N GLU A 731 -22.56 25.09 12.67
CA GLU A 731 -23.16 24.91 13.99
C GLU A 731 -22.31 23.86 14.75
N THR A 732 -21.30 24.24 15.54
CA THR A 732 -20.65 23.28 16.46
C THR A 732 -21.61 23.02 17.61
N CYS A 733 -22.48 22.04 17.45
CA CYS A 733 -23.43 21.66 18.49
C CYS A 733 -22.77 20.65 19.43
N LEU A 734 -22.19 21.15 20.52
CA LEU A 734 -21.94 20.30 21.68
C LEU A 734 -23.24 20.19 22.47
N SER A 735 -23.93 19.06 22.33
CA SER A 735 -25.15 18.77 23.10
C SER A 735 -24.85 17.65 24.09
N SER A 736 -24.44 17.98 25.31
CA SER A 736 -24.36 17.00 26.39
C SER A 736 -25.52 17.19 27.36
N SER A 737 -25.99 16.08 27.96
CA SER A 737 -26.91 16.14 29.11
C SER A 737 -26.15 16.14 30.45
N ALA A 738 -24.81 16.17 30.43
CA ALA A 738 -23.93 16.09 31.59
C ALA A 738 -22.69 17.01 31.47
N TRP A 739 -21.68 16.81 32.32
CA TRP A 739 -20.53 17.71 32.50
C TRP A 739 -19.60 17.78 31.28
N ASN A 740 -19.02 18.97 31.02
CA ASN A 740 -18.00 19.20 30.01
C ASN A 740 -16.68 19.64 30.69
N LYS A 741 -15.55 19.01 30.35
CA LYS A 741 -14.24 19.27 30.98
C LYS A 741 -13.10 19.32 29.96
N ASN A 742 -12.14 20.25 30.13
CA ASN A 742 -10.91 20.32 29.32
C ASN A 742 -11.20 20.37 27.80
N ILE A 743 -12.04 21.30 27.39
CA ILE A 743 -12.36 21.51 25.97
C ILE A 743 -11.48 22.63 25.43
N THR A 744 -10.69 22.34 24.39
CA THR A 744 -9.82 23.31 23.72
C THR A 744 -10.39 23.65 22.35
N ILE A 745 -10.61 24.93 22.07
CA ILE A 745 -11.05 25.42 20.76
C ILE A 745 -10.09 26.52 20.31
N SER A 746 -9.37 26.31 19.21
CA SER A 746 -8.37 27.27 18.70
C SER A 746 -8.30 27.28 17.17
N GLY A 747 -8.06 28.43 16.54
CA GLY A 747 -7.74 28.54 15.10
C GLY A 747 -8.86 28.18 14.10
N ASN A 748 -10.06 27.80 14.56
CA ASN A 748 -11.15 27.41 13.67
C ASN A 748 -11.74 28.63 12.94
N VAL A 749 -11.94 28.52 11.62
CA VAL A 749 -12.44 29.61 10.77
C VAL A 749 -13.90 29.36 10.40
N HIS A 750 -14.72 30.39 10.59
CA HIS A 750 -16.09 30.44 10.10
C HIS A 750 -16.23 31.47 8.98
N GLN A 751 -16.77 31.05 7.84
CA GLN A 751 -17.21 31.97 6.79
C GLN A 751 -18.73 31.87 6.68
N CYS A 752 -19.45 32.88 7.16
CA CYS A 752 -20.91 32.94 7.12
C CYS A 752 -21.36 34.35 6.76
N ASN A 753 -22.27 34.45 5.78
CA ASN A 753 -22.95 35.70 5.40
C ASN A 753 -24.35 35.83 6.04
N MET A 754 -24.83 34.85 6.82
CA MET A 754 -26.18 34.81 7.36
C MET A 754 -26.23 34.42 8.85
N VAL A 755 -26.51 35.45 9.67
CA VAL A 755 -27.11 35.42 11.01
C VAL A 755 -26.24 34.94 12.18
N SER A 756 -26.14 35.87 13.13
CA SER A 756 -25.64 35.79 14.49
C SER A 756 -26.22 34.64 15.34
N LYS A 757 -25.48 33.54 15.52
CA LYS A 757 -25.55 32.73 16.75
C LYS A 757 -24.37 31.77 16.84
N TYR A 758 -23.36 32.16 17.62
CA TYR A 758 -22.28 31.28 18.06
C TYR A 758 -22.81 30.35 19.17
N ALA A 759 -23.54 29.29 18.82
CA ALA A 759 -23.95 28.28 19.80
C ALA A 759 -22.86 27.22 19.95
N TYR A 760 -21.69 27.59 20.49
CA TYR A 760 -20.59 26.63 20.76
C TYR A 760 -20.97 25.58 21.83
N PHE A 761 -21.98 25.86 22.66
CA PHE A 761 -22.48 24.97 23.72
C PHE A 761 -24.00 25.01 23.77
N GLY A 762 -24.65 23.92 23.36
CA GLY A 762 -26.10 23.72 23.41
C GLY A 762 -26.43 22.57 24.35
N GLY A 763 -26.04 22.68 25.63
CA GLY A 763 -26.42 21.69 26.64
C GLY A 763 -27.88 21.86 27.06
N TYR A 764 -28.57 20.74 27.26
CA TYR A 764 -29.84 20.73 28.00
C TYR A 764 -29.57 21.21 29.44
N GLY A 765 -29.92 22.46 29.75
CA GLY A 765 -30.02 22.95 31.12
C GLY A 765 -28.77 23.62 31.74
N GLY A 766 -28.11 24.55 31.04
CA GLY A 766 -27.37 25.66 31.67
C GLY A 766 -26.28 25.33 32.70
N ARG A 767 -25.51 24.24 32.52
CA ARG A 767 -24.42 23.86 33.47
C ARG A 767 -23.02 24.25 32.98
N ILE A 768 -22.15 24.47 33.97
CA ILE A 768 -20.83 25.09 33.91
C ILE A 768 -19.82 24.21 33.15
N CYS A 769 -19.07 24.80 32.22
CA CYS A 769 -17.88 24.18 31.60
C CYS A 769 -16.65 24.47 32.48
N ASP A 770 -15.87 23.45 32.82
CA ASP A 770 -14.60 23.60 33.54
C ASP A 770 -13.41 23.41 32.58
N GLY A 771 -12.43 24.32 32.60
CA GLY A 771 -11.24 24.26 31.74
C GLY A 771 -11.48 24.53 30.25
N LEU A 772 -12.44 25.41 29.90
CA LEU A 772 -12.63 25.88 28.52
C LEU A 772 -11.53 26.88 28.15
N ILE A 773 -10.65 26.50 27.22
CA ILE A 773 -9.65 27.41 26.63
C ILE A 773 -10.15 27.83 25.25
N TYR A 774 -10.57 29.09 25.14
CA TYR A 774 -10.98 29.71 23.89
C TYR A 774 -9.83 30.59 23.38
N GLU A 775 -9.08 30.13 22.39
CA GLU A 775 -8.08 30.98 21.74
C GLU A 775 -8.75 31.85 20.67
N LYS A 776 -9.16 33.03 21.15
CA LYS A 776 -9.63 34.27 20.49
C LYS A 776 -10.73 34.19 19.39
N PRO A 777 -11.90 34.80 19.63
CA PRO A 777 -12.98 34.90 18.63
C PRO A 777 -12.70 35.96 17.58
N HIS A 778 -13.41 35.92 16.44
CA HIS A 778 -13.54 37.06 15.54
C HIS A 778 -14.00 38.29 16.35
N PHE A 779 -13.12 39.28 16.50
CA PHE A 779 -13.40 40.48 17.26
C PHE A 779 -14.25 41.43 16.42
N SER A 780 -15.33 41.93 17.01
CA SER A 780 -16.02 43.11 16.49
C SER A 780 -15.83 44.29 17.45
N SER A 781 -15.37 45.42 16.92
CA SER A 781 -15.14 46.64 17.71
C SER A 781 -15.20 47.85 16.78
N ASN A 782 -15.97 48.88 17.16
CA ASN A 782 -16.00 50.15 16.43
C ASN A 782 -14.76 51.03 16.68
N ASN A 783 -13.96 50.69 17.69
CA ASN A 783 -12.70 51.34 18.00
C ASN A 783 -11.52 50.44 17.63
N VAL A 784 -10.38 51.06 17.28
CA VAL A 784 -9.10 50.34 17.13
C VAL A 784 -8.84 49.54 18.41
N PRO A 785 -8.44 48.26 18.33
CA PRO A 785 -8.10 47.49 19.52
C PRO A 785 -7.02 48.17 20.38
N THR A 786 -7.16 48.10 21.70
CA THR A 786 -6.20 48.68 22.67
C THR A 786 -5.69 47.67 23.70
N THR A 787 -6.14 46.42 23.64
CA THR A 787 -5.77 45.34 24.57
C THR A 787 -5.55 44.01 23.83
N GLY A 788 -4.80 43.09 24.44
CA GLY A 788 -4.57 41.72 23.94
C GLY A 788 -3.41 41.55 22.94
N SER A 789 -3.19 40.29 22.53
CA SER A 789 -2.11 39.85 21.63
C SER A 789 -2.62 39.55 20.22
N TRP A 790 -2.04 40.13 19.19
CA TRP A 790 -2.54 40.16 17.81
C TRP A 790 -1.45 39.81 16.81
N ARG A 791 -1.81 39.11 15.74
CA ARG A 791 -0.92 38.75 14.63
C ARG A 791 -1.20 39.65 13.43
N SER A 792 -0.16 39.93 12.66
CA SER A 792 -0.31 40.57 11.34
C SER A 792 -1.28 39.72 10.51
N GLY A 793 -2.30 40.37 9.95
CA GLY A 793 -3.40 39.73 9.24
C GLY A 793 -4.67 39.53 10.07
N ASP A 794 -4.60 39.62 11.41
CA ASP A 794 -5.80 39.54 12.25
C ASP A 794 -6.75 40.70 11.94
N MET A 795 -8.03 40.39 11.73
CA MET A 795 -9.05 41.37 11.37
C MET A 795 -10.07 41.56 12.50
N VAL A 796 -10.47 42.81 12.70
CA VAL A 796 -11.51 43.24 13.63
C VAL A 796 -12.57 43.99 12.84
N TYR A 797 -13.75 43.42 12.68
CA TYR A 797 -14.81 44.08 11.93
C TYR A 797 -15.50 45.16 12.77
N HIS A 798 -15.94 46.25 12.16
CA HIS A 798 -16.86 47.17 12.82
C HIS A 798 -18.19 46.46 13.09
N SER A 799 -18.77 46.67 14.27
CA SER A 799 -20.09 46.11 14.60
C SER A 799 -21.24 46.85 13.90
N ALA A 800 -20.99 48.09 13.46
CA ALA A 800 -21.87 48.87 12.60
C ALA A 800 -21.05 49.78 11.67
N PRO A 801 -20.66 49.32 10.47
CA PRO A 801 -19.92 50.15 9.52
C PRO A 801 -20.76 51.35 9.06
N ILE A 802 -20.17 52.54 9.02
CA ILE A 802 -20.82 53.78 8.57
C ILE A 802 -20.30 54.22 7.21
N VAL A 803 -21.13 54.97 6.47
CA VAL A 803 -20.73 55.62 5.20
C VAL A 803 -19.51 56.52 5.43
N SER A 804 -18.54 56.48 4.51
CA SER A 804 -17.23 57.13 4.65
C SER A 804 -16.33 56.58 5.78
N GLY A 805 -16.70 55.46 6.41
CA GLY A 805 -15.88 54.72 7.39
C GLY A 805 -15.18 53.50 6.80
N TYR A 806 -14.46 52.74 7.63
CA TYR A 806 -13.86 51.45 7.24
C TYR A 806 -14.79 50.28 7.58
N ILE A 807 -14.66 49.14 6.88
CA ILE A 807 -15.32 47.87 7.21
C ILE A 807 -14.76 47.31 8.53
N GLY A 808 -13.51 47.61 8.87
CA GLY A 808 -12.90 47.24 10.15
C GLY A 808 -11.42 47.61 10.23
N TRP A 809 -10.73 46.99 11.18
CA TRP A 809 -9.29 47.11 11.43
C TRP A 809 -8.58 45.83 11.03
N ILE A 810 -7.40 45.94 10.45
CA ILE A 810 -6.46 44.83 10.23
C ILE A 810 -5.18 45.12 10.98
N CYS A 811 -4.70 44.15 11.75
CA CYS A 811 -3.39 44.21 12.37
C CYS A 811 -2.34 44.08 11.27
N ILE A 812 -1.48 45.09 11.09
CA ILE A 812 -0.42 45.11 10.08
C ILE A 812 0.95 44.77 10.67
N ASN A 813 1.09 44.93 11.98
CA ASN A 813 2.26 44.47 12.72
C ASN A 813 1.77 43.72 13.94
N SER A 814 2.18 42.45 14.06
CA SER A 814 1.89 41.63 15.25
C SER A 814 2.36 42.33 16.53
N GLY A 815 1.78 41.97 17.67
CA GLY A 815 2.15 42.54 18.97
C GLY A 815 1.19 42.21 20.11
N THR A 816 1.62 42.47 21.33
CA THR A 816 0.83 42.41 22.57
C THR A 816 0.71 43.81 23.16
N PHE A 817 -0.52 44.26 23.41
CA PHE A 817 -0.74 45.49 24.16
C PHE A 817 -0.45 45.28 25.66
N GLY A 818 0.22 46.23 26.28
CA GLY A 818 0.48 46.25 27.72
C GLY A 818 1.92 46.66 28.05
N THR A 819 2.30 46.48 29.30
CA THR A 819 3.66 46.73 29.80
C THR A 819 4.15 45.57 30.64
N LEU A 820 5.39 45.14 30.41
CA LEU A 820 6.12 44.26 31.33
C LEU A 820 7.06 45.12 32.16
N SER A 821 6.89 45.12 33.48
CA SER A 821 7.78 45.83 34.40
C SER A 821 8.76 44.84 35.03
N SER A 822 10.06 45.14 34.94
CA SER A 822 11.13 44.40 35.64
C SER A 822 11.32 42.95 35.21
N ILE A 823 10.89 42.57 34.01
CA ILE A 823 11.18 41.24 33.45
C ILE A 823 12.50 41.27 32.69
N THR A 824 13.41 40.38 33.09
CA THR A 824 14.68 40.13 32.40
C THR A 824 14.83 38.64 32.12
N GLY A 825 15.63 38.25 31.13
CA GLY A 825 15.95 36.83 30.97
C GLY A 825 17.23 36.52 30.23
N ASN A 826 17.53 35.23 30.22
CA ASN A 826 18.78 34.65 29.76
C ASN A 826 18.49 33.61 28.68
N VAL A 827 19.20 33.68 27.56
CA VAL A 827 19.12 32.70 26.48
C VAL A 827 20.45 32.69 25.70
N ASP A 828 20.88 31.51 25.28
CA ASP A 828 22.10 31.31 24.48
C ASP A 828 21.82 31.41 22.99
N ASN A 829 22.82 31.83 22.21
CA ASN A 829 22.74 31.82 20.75
C ASN A 829 22.33 30.43 20.23
N GLY A 830 21.38 30.38 19.31
CA GLY A 830 20.79 29.13 18.81
C GLY A 830 19.75 28.50 19.74
N GLY A 831 19.59 29.02 20.97
CA GLY A 831 18.60 28.55 21.93
C GLY A 831 17.19 29.08 21.66
N THR A 832 16.19 28.22 21.89
CA THR A 832 14.76 28.58 21.88
C THR A 832 14.17 28.72 23.27
N VAL A 833 14.87 28.25 24.32
CA VAL A 833 14.38 28.33 25.71
C VAL A 833 15.07 29.47 26.43
N MET A 834 14.29 30.45 26.87
CA MET A 834 14.75 31.59 27.66
C MET A 834 14.29 31.43 29.10
N THR A 835 15.21 31.61 30.06
CA THR A 835 14.84 31.66 31.49
C THR A 835 14.64 33.12 31.89
N VAL A 836 13.43 33.50 32.27
CA VAL A 836 13.12 34.84 32.79
C VAL A 836 13.22 34.88 34.32
N ASN A 837 13.47 36.06 34.88
CA ASN A 837 13.52 36.26 36.34
C ASN A 837 12.15 36.07 37.01
N ASN A 838 11.08 36.37 36.29
CA ASN A 838 9.70 36.18 36.72
C ASN A 838 8.80 36.03 35.49
N ALA A 839 8.11 34.89 35.34
CA ALA A 839 7.14 34.71 34.26
C ALA A 839 5.77 35.34 34.56
N THR A 840 5.56 35.88 35.75
CA THR A 840 4.28 36.51 36.14
C THR A 840 3.97 37.68 35.21
N GLY A 841 2.83 37.59 34.52
CA GLY A 841 2.36 38.59 33.58
C GLY A 841 2.61 38.25 32.12
N LEU A 842 3.47 37.27 31.80
CA LEU A 842 3.62 36.66 30.48
C LEU A 842 2.59 35.55 30.27
N HIS A 843 2.08 35.41 29.05
CA HIS A 843 1.16 34.36 28.65
C HIS A 843 1.65 33.69 27.35
N VAL A 844 1.24 32.43 27.16
CA VAL A 844 1.44 31.75 25.87
C VAL A 844 0.71 32.52 24.77
N GLY A 845 1.41 32.75 23.65
CA GLY A 845 0.93 33.55 22.53
C GLY A 845 1.35 35.03 22.55
N ASP A 846 1.95 35.51 23.65
CA ASP A 846 2.42 36.89 23.72
C ASP A 846 3.60 37.16 22.80
N MET A 847 3.64 38.38 22.24
CA MET A 847 4.74 38.84 21.41
C MET A 847 5.62 39.82 22.16
N ILE A 848 6.87 39.40 22.37
CA ILE A 848 7.85 40.08 23.20
C ILE A 848 9.03 40.60 22.38
N PHE A 849 9.63 41.68 22.85
CA PHE A 849 10.92 42.19 22.43
C PHE A 849 11.95 41.87 23.51
N ILE A 850 13.10 41.36 23.08
CA ILE A 850 14.21 40.99 23.97
C ILE A 850 15.39 41.88 23.60
N VAL A 851 15.84 42.72 24.52
CA VAL A 851 16.97 43.63 24.28
C VAL A 851 18.22 42.82 23.91
N GLY A 852 18.83 43.14 22.78
CA GLY A 852 20.03 42.46 22.26
C GLY A 852 19.76 41.30 21.32
N ILE A 853 18.48 40.93 21.09
CA ILE A 853 18.08 39.94 20.09
C ILE A 853 17.40 40.65 18.92
N GLN A 854 17.73 40.25 17.68
CA GLN A 854 17.10 40.79 16.50
C GLN A 854 15.68 40.23 16.31
N GLY A 855 14.72 41.13 16.15
CA GLY A 855 13.31 40.82 15.93
C GLY A 855 12.54 40.39 17.19
N SER A 856 11.22 40.46 17.11
CA SER A 856 10.32 40.02 18.18
C SER A 856 10.24 38.50 18.26
N ARG A 857 9.73 37.96 19.37
CA ARG A 857 9.52 36.52 19.59
C ARG A 857 8.12 36.24 20.13
N TYR A 858 7.58 35.07 19.80
CA TYR A 858 6.36 34.55 20.41
C TYR A 858 6.71 33.62 21.57
N VAL A 859 5.96 33.73 22.66
CA VAL A 859 5.99 32.78 23.76
C VAL A 859 5.15 31.56 23.37
N MET A 860 5.80 30.43 23.11
CA MET A 860 5.16 29.18 22.69
C MET A 860 4.68 28.34 23.89
N THR A 861 5.47 28.32 24.96
CA THR A 861 5.13 27.61 26.21
C THR A 861 5.74 28.35 27.39
N ILE A 862 5.14 28.18 28.57
CA ILE A 862 5.66 28.67 29.85
C ILE A 862 5.68 27.49 30.83
N SER A 863 6.84 27.22 31.43
CA SER A 863 7.02 26.21 32.46
C SER A 863 7.85 26.80 33.60
N GLY A 864 7.17 27.18 34.68
CA GLY A 864 7.78 28.01 35.73
C GLY A 864 8.31 29.32 35.14
N ASN A 865 9.61 29.57 35.32
CA ASN A 865 10.30 30.74 34.78
C ASN A 865 10.97 30.49 33.41
N ALA A 866 10.83 29.30 32.83
CA ALA A 866 11.31 29.02 31.48
C ALA A 866 10.20 29.31 30.47
N ILE A 867 10.52 30.09 29.44
CA ILE A 867 9.64 30.34 28.28
C ILE A 867 10.29 29.77 27.02
N THR A 868 9.51 29.11 26.17
CA THR A 868 9.99 28.65 24.86
C THR A 868 9.59 29.66 23.80
N LEU A 869 10.52 30.02 22.93
CA LEU A 869 10.38 30.98 21.85
C LEU A 869 10.13 30.25 20.52
N ASN A 870 9.40 30.88 19.62
CA ASN A 870 9.06 30.31 18.31
C ASN A 870 10.26 30.10 17.36
N TYR A 871 11.35 30.83 17.55
CA TYR A 871 12.58 30.68 16.76
C TYR A 871 13.82 30.83 17.65
N PRO A 872 14.93 30.15 17.31
CA PRO A 872 16.22 30.37 17.94
C PRO A 872 16.58 31.85 18.01
N VAL A 873 17.24 32.26 19.08
CA VAL A 873 17.81 33.60 19.18
C VAL A 873 19.16 33.66 18.46
N THR A 874 19.49 34.82 17.88
CA THR A 874 20.69 35.02 17.04
C THR A 874 21.93 35.42 17.81
N SER A 875 21.79 35.65 19.12
CA SER A 875 22.84 36.15 20.00
C SER A 875 22.63 35.60 21.40
N THR A 876 23.72 35.39 22.15
CA THR A 876 23.64 35.09 23.58
C THR A 876 23.33 36.37 24.35
N VAL A 877 22.29 36.36 25.19
CA VAL A 877 21.95 37.49 26.06
C VAL A 877 21.80 37.05 27.51
N ARG A 878 22.10 37.97 28.44
CA ARG A 878 22.00 37.78 29.89
C ARG A 878 21.32 38.97 30.53
N ASN A 879 20.37 38.70 31.43
CA ASN A 879 19.52 39.69 32.08
C ASN A 879 18.92 40.71 31.10
N ALA A 880 18.64 40.28 29.87
CA ALA A 880 18.10 41.14 28.84
C ALA A 880 16.67 41.53 29.21
N VAL A 881 16.37 42.83 29.14
CA VAL A 881 15.01 43.33 29.39
C VAL A 881 14.06 42.72 28.36
N VAL A 882 12.94 42.18 28.87
CA VAL A 882 11.85 41.65 28.06
C VAL A 882 10.67 42.61 28.17
N SER A 883 10.19 43.10 27.03
CA SER A 883 9.03 44.00 26.95
C SER A 883 8.02 43.50 25.93
N TYR A 884 6.78 43.97 26.04
CA TYR A 884 5.80 43.75 24.98
C TYR A 884 6.08 44.64 23.77
N VAL A 885 5.73 44.13 22.59
CA VAL A 885 5.69 44.91 21.35
C VAL A 885 4.24 45.25 21.06
N ALA A 886 3.86 46.52 21.07
CA ALA A 886 2.48 46.88 20.75
C ALA A 886 2.13 46.52 19.29
N PRO A 887 0.97 45.90 19.03
CA PRO A 887 0.52 45.64 17.66
C PRO A 887 0.10 46.95 16.98
N VAL A 888 0.20 46.97 15.66
CA VAL A 888 -0.21 48.14 14.86
C VAL A 888 -1.41 47.78 14.00
N PHE A 889 -2.44 48.61 14.05
CA PHE A 889 -3.68 48.42 13.29
C PHE A 889 -3.85 49.48 12.21
N LYS A 890 -4.48 49.08 11.10
CA LYS A 890 -4.88 49.95 9.99
C LYS A 890 -6.34 49.68 9.63
N GLY A 891 -7.09 50.71 9.26
CA GLY A 891 -8.45 50.52 8.70
C GLY A 891 -8.40 49.80 7.35
N PHE A 892 -9.35 48.91 7.07
CA PHE A 892 -9.51 48.26 5.76
C PHE A 892 -10.94 48.41 5.23
N GLY A 893 -11.09 48.36 3.91
CA GLY A 893 -12.40 48.45 3.25
C GLY A 893 -13.08 49.80 3.49
N LEU A 894 -12.51 50.89 2.94
CA LEU A 894 -13.16 52.21 3.01
C LEU A 894 -14.52 52.15 2.28
N ILE A 895 -15.59 52.50 2.97
CA ILE A 895 -16.95 52.52 2.46
C ILE A 895 -17.16 53.87 1.78
N GLN A 896 -17.20 53.87 0.46
CA GLN A 896 -17.46 55.09 -0.32
C GLN A 896 -18.91 55.56 -0.12
N ALA A 897 -19.09 56.88 -0.22
CA ALA A 897 -20.38 57.56 -0.04
C ALA A 897 -21.37 57.29 -1.17
#